data_AF-A0A522FJH9-F1
#
_entry.id   AF-A0A522FJH9-F1
#
_cell.length_a   1.000
_cell.length_b   1.000
_cell.length_c   1.000
_cell.angle_alpha   90.00
_cell.angle_beta   90.00
_cell.angle_gamma   90.00
#
_symmetry.space_group_name_H-M   'P 1'
#
loop_
_entity.id
_entity.type
_entity.pdbx_description
1 polymer ?
#
loop_
_entity_poly.entity_id
_entity_poly.type
_entity_poly.pdbx_seq_one_letter_code
_entity_poly.pdbx_strand_id
1 'polypeptide(L)'
;MKKGYFNHYLASALAIVLLLLTGLEAYSQPVPHFTNNAGGTYAAGTNGIIRMRGNATDPGLFDGANPLGAAAASRIPARVEWVRVAGGQDVQARWYTDLYYFGGTKNVLADVYVFNVYDPSGGGARTYAGFFHYDGNGTQPIVPQVVYGEGDESGATNHYINLDLLDGTKVNNAAVYASGNLTSNAAADLTCNANFTIGTGASSCAGDITINNAYFKTTSTGTLDINAGATVLVQNTGANSLFNLMSTGICTMNGTLTLQSGATPGRLNVGYDAATPVTARLDIPGTFTNQVAVGSRTNMTFATTSTVDYQGAAAQIPQANNDGIPGNPEYLYGNLEFHNAGTKTPDGSMFMRGDNLVVSGGNVIMGSAIADPNVFNLYRSAGAPTVTYSSANNDVFIQGKMRYYGTLPTGAMLKFNNEQTQITFSAAPTTMQLDVLPALQPTLLNDFSATTDVVRTVRESFTGTGTISTLRVGYVASEFTGANEDRMRFFEGYDAGQAKQKITIAGFPATRSGAANPRYVNLTGGSGVNLIAGSGGGTISEVTSNSDIIMGTSTLFITIANGRWTNPNTWDEGVLPSANDNALVRHLVYVGIDGPAWGTGGGADEVNTNNTLREATAYPGGVAAANQITISSNVASPPEFPTPYPNAVLIVGNEDNGAGYNFHTNLSGQIAGYNAGIRNFNAAANAFADAGDNKSRAVGDLHGIWISTLGADTAVLGTAQLTNAGTVQNQEVIEIGE
;
A
#
# COMPACT_ATOMS: atom_id res chain seq x y z
N MET A 1 12.25 77.00 78.04
CA MET A 1 12.76 75.64 77.79
C MET A 1 12.00 74.64 78.65
N LYS A 2 11.04 73.89 78.09
CA LYS A 2 10.41 72.64 78.60
C LYS A 2 9.05 72.41 77.91
N LYS A 3 9.05 72.33 76.58
CA LYS A 3 7.97 71.78 75.75
C LYS A 3 8.68 71.14 74.56
N GLY A 4 8.90 69.82 74.60
CA GLY A 4 9.66 69.13 73.55
C GLY A 4 9.93 67.65 73.79
N TYR A 5 9.84 67.17 75.03
CA TYR A 5 10.22 65.79 75.33
C TYR A 5 9.07 64.78 75.28
N PHE A 6 7.81 65.18 75.42
CA PHE A 6 6.70 64.21 75.53
C PHE A 6 6.30 63.56 74.19
N ASN A 7 6.42 64.26 73.05
CA ASN A 7 6.07 63.70 71.74
C ASN A 7 7.14 62.73 71.20
N HIS A 8 8.41 62.88 71.59
CA HIS A 8 9.47 61.97 71.17
C HIS A 8 9.38 60.61 71.87
N TYR A 9 9.03 60.55 73.15
CA TYR A 9 8.86 59.27 73.84
C TYR A 9 7.64 58.49 73.35
N LEU A 10 6.54 59.17 72.98
CA LEU A 10 5.35 58.50 72.45
C LEU A 10 5.57 57.96 71.01
N ALA A 11 6.26 58.72 70.16
CA ALA A 11 6.62 58.26 68.81
C ALA A 11 7.68 57.13 68.84
N SER A 12 8.62 57.16 69.79
CA SER A 12 9.62 56.10 69.97
C SER A 12 8.99 54.82 70.54
N ALA A 13 8.06 54.95 71.49
CA ALA A 13 7.33 53.81 72.04
C ALA A 13 6.39 53.19 71.00
N LEU A 14 5.71 54.00 70.19
CA LEU A 14 4.87 53.50 69.09
C LEU A 14 5.72 52.85 67.99
N ALA A 15 6.90 53.38 67.66
CA ALA A 15 7.81 52.78 66.70
C ALA A 15 8.42 51.47 67.21
N ILE A 16 8.76 51.36 68.49
CA ILE A 16 9.25 50.11 69.12
C ILE A 16 8.12 49.08 69.22
N VAL A 17 6.89 49.49 69.52
CA VAL A 17 5.72 48.60 69.53
C VAL A 17 5.36 48.17 68.11
N LEU A 18 5.46 49.04 67.10
CA LEU A 18 5.31 48.66 65.69
C LEU A 18 6.43 47.71 65.25
N LEU A 19 7.69 47.94 65.64
CA LEU A 19 8.83 47.08 65.31
C LEU A 19 8.73 45.72 66.03
N LEU A 20 8.16 45.68 67.23
CA LEU A 20 7.86 44.45 67.98
C LEU A 20 6.63 43.72 67.41
N LEU A 21 5.62 44.43 66.90
CA LEU A 21 4.45 43.85 66.24
C LEU A 21 4.78 43.33 64.84
N THR A 22 5.66 43.99 64.07
CA THR A 22 6.17 43.48 62.79
C THR A 22 7.29 42.46 62.97
N GLY A 23 7.99 42.48 64.12
CA GLY A 23 9.05 41.53 64.47
C GLY A 23 8.54 40.22 65.10
N LEU A 24 7.33 40.20 65.67
CA LEU A 24 6.75 38.98 66.25
C LEU A 24 6.26 37.98 65.20
N GLU A 25 5.95 38.41 63.98
CA GLU A 25 5.65 37.50 62.87
C GLU A 25 6.92 36.84 62.27
N ALA A 26 8.12 37.32 62.66
CA ALA A 26 9.40 36.79 62.19
C ALA A 26 10.06 35.78 63.16
N TYR A 27 9.46 35.48 64.32
CA TYR A 27 9.88 34.32 65.11
C TYR A 27 9.33 33.06 64.42
N SER A 28 10.20 32.39 63.66
CA SER A 28 10.00 31.02 63.20
C SER A 28 9.67 30.15 64.41
N GLN A 29 8.39 29.87 64.64
CA GLN A 29 8.06 28.72 65.49
C GLN A 29 8.76 27.52 64.87
N PRO A 30 9.51 26.71 65.66
CA PRO A 30 10.13 25.50 65.13
C PRO A 30 9.03 24.69 64.45
N VAL A 31 9.23 24.37 63.18
CA VAL A 31 8.24 23.59 62.45
C VAL A 31 8.25 22.20 63.10
N PRO A 32 7.15 21.75 63.70
CA PRO A 32 7.14 20.45 64.35
C PRO A 32 7.27 19.36 63.28
N HIS A 33 8.32 18.56 63.37
CA HIS A 33 8.44 17.30 62.64
C HIS A 33 7.58 16.23 63.31
N PHE A 34 7.09 15.27 62.53
CA PHE A 34 6.51 14.04 63.02
C PHE A 34 7.61 12.96 63.10
N THR A 35 8.26 12.86 64.26
CA THR A 35 9.35 11.92 64.50
C THR A 35 8.84 10.61 65.09
N ASN A 36 8.93 9.51 64.33
CA ASN A 36 8.61 8.17 64.81
C ASN A 36 9.88 7.33 65.04
N ASN A 37 10.22 7.14 66.32
CA ASN A 37 11.43 6.43 66.75
C ASN A 37 11.26 4.91 66.75
N ALA A 38 12.36 4.18 66.93
CA ALA A 38 12.35 2.72 66.99
C ALA A 38 11.36 2.21 68.06
N GLY A 39 10.47 1.30 67.67
CA GLY A 39 9.38 0.78 68.53
C GLY A 39 8.14 1.66 68.62
N GLY A 40 8.14 2.86 68.03
CA GLY A 40 6.96 3.73 67.94
C GLY A 40 5.96 3.23 66.89
N THR A 41 4.69 3.15 67.29
CA THR A 41 3.57 2.89 66.37
C THR A 41 2.64 4.10 66.37
N TYR A 42 2.09 4.41 65.20
CA TYR A 42 1.06 5.43 65.05
C TYR A 42 -0.15 4.78 64.40
N ALA A 43 -1.32 4.96 65.02
CA ALA A 43 -2.60 4.52 64.49
C ALA A 43 -3.56 5.70 64.55
N ALA A 44 -4.28 5.92 63.46
CA ALA A 44 -5.34 6.92 63.36
C ALA A 44 -6.62 6.21 62.92
N GLY A 45 -7.75 6.56 63.53
CA GLY A 45 -9.06 6.15 63.01
C GLY A 45 -9.40 6.89 61.71
N THR A 46 -10.51 6.54 61.06
CA THR A 46 -10.94 7.07 59.75
C THR A 46 -11.07 8.61 59.71
N ASN A 47 -11.21 9.27 60.85
CA ASN A 47 -11.31 10.73 60.97
C ASN A 47 -10.02 11.42 61.47
N GLY A 48 -8.90 10.68 61.57
CA GLY A 48 -7.62 11.25 61.98
C GLY A 48 -7.09 12.22 60.92
N ILE A 49 -6.59 13.38 61.36
CA ILE A 49 -6.02 14.40 60.49
C ILE A 49 -4.63 14.80 61.00
N ILE A 50 -3.62 14.68 60.14
CA ILE A 50 -2.29 15.24 60.34
C ILE A 50 -2.17 16.52 59.51
N ARG A 51 -1.92 17.66 60.15
CA ARG A 51 -1.75 18.96 59.45
C ARG A 51 -0.30 19.38 59.41
N MET A 52 0.28 19.40 58.21
CA MET A 52 1.65 19.85 57.96
C MET A 52 1.66 21.35 57.67
N ARG A 53 2.29 22.14 58.56
CA ARG A 53 2.32 23.62 58.52
C ARG A 53 3.71 24.22 58.25
N GLY A 54 4.67 23.40 57.84
CA GLY A 54 6.06 23.85 57.69
C GLY A 54 6.29 24.95 56.67
N ASN A 55 7.48 25.52 56.71
CA ASN A 55 7.93 26.63 55.86
C ASN A 55 8.83 26.12 54.70
N ALA A 56 9.41 27.02 53.91
CA ALA A 56 10.11 26.65 52.66
C ALA A 56 11.48 26.02 52.93
N THR A 57 12.08 26.34 54.07
CA THR A 57 13.39 25.82 54.50
C THR A 57 13.24 24.64 55.47
N ASP A 58 12.02 24.42 55.97
CA ASP A 58 11.68 23.37 56.92
C ASP A 58 10.20 22.99 56.71
N PRO A 59 9.89 22.09 55.77
CA PRO A 59 8.52 21.79 55.35
C PRO A 59 7.70 21.01 56.40
N GLY A 60 8.34 20.61 57.51
CA GLY A 60 7.83 19.62 58.44
C GLY A 60 8.06 18.22 57.87
N LEU A 61 8.83 17.41 58.59
CA LEU A 61 9.26 16.09 58.13
C LEU A 61 8.47 14.95 58.79
N PHE A 62 8.26 13.86 58.05
CA PHE A 62 8.00 12.55 58.65
C PHE A 62 9.36 11.87 58.77
N ASP A 63 9.93 11.88 59.98
CA ASP A 63 11.30 11.45 60.25
C ASP A 63 11.39 10.46 61.43
N GLY A 64 12.61 10.16 61.88
CA GLY A 64 12.90 9.14 62.88
C GLY A 64 13.41 7.83 62.28
N ALA A 65 13.57 6.80 63.12
CA ALA A 65 14.08 5.49 62.70
C ALA A 65 13.06 4.66 61.91
N ASN A 66 11.75 4.94 62.09
CA ASN A 66 10.65 4.29 61.38
C ASN A 66 9.66 5.36 60.87
N PRO A 67 10.06 6.21 59.91
CA PRO A 67 9.22 7.32 59.45
C PRO A 67 7.92 6.79 58.85
N LEU A 68 6.81 7.49 59.13
CA LEU A 68 5.50 7.11 58.58
C LEU A 68 5.51 7.27 57.05
N GLY A 69 4.85 6.35 56.36
CA GLY A 69 4.74 6.36 54.90
C GLY A 69 6.04 6.07 54.18
N ALA A 70 7.05 5.49 54.84
CA ALA A 70 8.31 5.10 54.19
C ALA A 70 8.14 3.92 53.23
N ALA A 71 7.10 3.11 53.41
CA ALA A 71 6.74 1.99 52.54
C ALA A 71 5.22 1.77 52.56
N ALA A 72 4.70 0.99 51.61
CA ALA A 72 3.28 0.62 51.54
C ALA A 72 2.76 0.01 52.85
N ALA A 73 3.55 -0.85 53.50
CA ALA A 73 3.20 -1.50 54.76
C ALA A 73 3.15 -0.52 55.97
N SER A 74 3.80 0.64 55.87
CA SER A 74 3.81 1.68 56.90
C SER A 74 3.10 2.96 56.45
N ARG A 75 2.17 2.84 55.49
CA ARG A 75 1.37 3.95 54.95
C ARG A 75 0.83 4.84 56.07
N ILE A 76 0.91 6.16 55.87
CA ILE A 76 0.39 7.13 56.83
C ILE A 76 -1.13 6.92 56.91
N PRO A 77 -1.67 6.48 58.07
CA PRO A 77 -3.08 6.19 58.19
C PRO A 77 -3.89 7.49 58.23
N ALA A 78 -5.12 7.42 57.70
CA ALA A 78 -6.06 8.53 57.62
C ALA A 78 -5.56 9.71 56.77
N ARG A 79 -6.00 10.93 57.10
CA ARG A 79 -5.86 12.12 56.25
C ARG A 79 -4.63 12.95 56.59
N VAL A 80 -3.83 13.29 55.59
CA VAL A 80 -2.76 14.29 55.68
C VAL A 80 -3.14 15.55 54.93
N GLU A 81 -3.07 16.70 55.60
CA GLU A 81 -3.33 18.01 55.02
C GLU A 81 -2.03 18.85 54.99
N TRP A 82 -1.60 19.25 53.80
CA TRP A 82 -0.52 20.22 53.62
C TRP A 82 -1.11 21.62 53.52
N VAL A 83 -1.04 22.38 54.62
CA VAL A 83 -1.91 23.56 54.84
C VAL A 83 -1.18 24.90 54.88
N ARG A 84 0.11 24.96 54.50
CA ARG A 84 0.84 26.23 54.54
C ARG A 84 0.19 27.23 53.58
N VAL A 85 -0.18 28.41 54.11
CA VAL A 85 -0.81 29.50 53.35
C VAL A 85 0.19 30.32 52.52
N ALA A 86 1.43 30.46 53.00
CA ALA A 86 2.52 31.01 52.20
C ALA A 86 3.00 29.98 51.15
N GLY A 87 3.57 30.47 50.05
CA GLY A 87 4.06 29.60 48.97
C GLY A 87 5.30 28.78 49.31
N GLY A 88 5.48 27.67 48.59
CA GLY A 88 6.70 26.84 48.59
C GLY A 88 6.74 25.79 49.70
N GLN A 89 5.67 25.01 49.89
CA GLN A 89 5.69 23.87 50.82
C GLN A 89 5.96 22.56 50.07
N ASP A 90 6.99 21.84 50.48
CA ASP A 90 7.34 20.55 49.90
C ASP A 90 6.45 19.44 50.46
N VAL A 91 5.80 18.69 49.58
CA VAL A 91 5.03 17.49 49.90
C VAL A 91 5.96 16.29 49.78
N GLN A 92 6.21 15.60 50.90
CA GLN A 92 7.21 14.53 50.96
C GLN A 92 6.82 13.28 50.16
N ALA A 93 7.82 12.68 49.53
CA ALA A 93 7.79 11.35 48.91
C ALA A 93 7.44 10.27 49.95
N ARG A 94 6.17 9.89 50.04
CA ARG A 94 5.62 8.97 51.05
C ARG A 94 4.38 8.26 50.53
N TRP A 95 4.00 7.21 51.25
CA TRP A 95 2.75 6.47 51.08
C TRP A 95 1.66 7.06 51.97
N TYR A 96 0.66 7.70 51.37
CA TYR A 96 -0.49 8.32 52.01
C TYR A 96 -1.76 7.48 51.83
N THR A 97 -2.62 7.41 52.85
CA THR A 97 -4.00 6.92 52.66
C THR A 97 -4.83 8.00 51.98
N ASP A 98 -4.97 9.18 52.61
CA ASP A 98 -5.60 10.34 52.00
C ASP A 98 -4.69 11.57 52.05
N LEU A 99 -4.60 12.31 50.94
CA LEU A 99 -3.73 13.46 50.76
C LEU A 99 -4.52 14.68 50.30
N TYR A 100 -4.45 15.77 51.07
CA TYR A 100 -5.17 17.01 50.80
C TYR A 100 -4.23 18.21 50.78
N TYR A 101 -4.49 19.15 49.87
CA TYR A 101 -3.74 20.41 49.79
C TYR A 101 -4.62 21.61 50.14
N PHE A 102 -4.03 22.53 50.91
CA PHE A 102 -4.65 23.81 51.24
C PHE A 102 -3.65 24.96 51.19
N GLY A 103 -4.12 26.17 50.86
CA GLY A 103 -3.34 27.40 51.01
C GLY A 103 -2.41 27.70 49.83
N GLY A 104 -1.15 28.05 50.08
CA GLY A 104 -0.18 28.51 49.08
C GLY A 104 0.35 27.41 48.17
N THR A 105 1.35 27.75 47.34
CA THR A 105 1.95 26.81 46.37
C THR A 105 2.62 25.60 47.03
N LYS A 106 2.61 24.47 46.32
CA LYS A 106 3.15 23.18 46.75
C LYS A 106 4.19 22.65 45.76
N ASN A 107 5.28 22.10 46.27
CA ASN A 107 6.23 21.33 45.48
C ASN A 107 6.01 19.85 45.82
N VAL A 108 5.38 19.11 44.93
CA VAL A 108 5.13 17.68 45.11
C VAL A 108 6.39 16.93 44.70
N LEU A 109 7.10 16.37 45.68
CA LEU A 109 8.31 15.60 45.41
C LEU A 109 7.97 14.33 44.61
N ALA A 110 8.97 13.75 43.96
CA ALA A 110 8.79 12.48 43.25
C ALA A 110 8.41 11.35 44.24
N ASP A 111 7.72 10.32 43.74
CA ASP A 111 7.37 9.11 44.49
C ASP A 111 6.39 9.38 45.66
N VAL A 112 5.35 10.17 45.37
CA VAL A 112 4.18 10.37 46.25
C VAL A 112 3.09 9.37 45.86
N TYR A 113 2.68 8.52 46.81
CA TYR A 113 1.67 7.49 46.59
C TYR A 113 0.40 7.83 47.37
N VAL A 114 -0.75 7.83 46.70
CA VAL A 114 -2.06 8.09 47.31
C VAL A 114 -3.01 6.94 47.02
N PHE A 115 -3.54 6.35 48.09
CA PHE A 115 -4.32 5.11 47.99
C PHE A 115 -5.82 5.33 47.89
N ASN A 116 -6.37 6.28 48.63
CA ASN A 116 -7.81 6.53 48.62
C ASN A 116 -8.08 7.92 48.05
N VAL A 117 -8.15 8.96 48.87
CA VAL A 117 -8.47 10.30 48.37
C VAL A 117 -7.21 11.12 48.15
N TYR A 118 -7.04 11.61 46.93
CA TYR A 118 -6.23 12.79 46.64
C TYR A 118 -7.16 13.98 46.43
N ASP A 119 -6.96 15.12 47.09
CA ASP A 119 -7.78 16.31 46.86
C ASP A 119 -6.90 17.59 46.82
N PRO A 120 -6.64 18.11 45.61
CA PRO A 120 -5.87 19.34 45.43
C PRO A 120 -6.72 20.61 45.49
N SER A 121 -8.05 20.52 45.60
CA SER A 121 -8.97 21.62 45.30
C SER A 121 -8.83 22.85 46.21
N GLY A 122 -8.30 22.68 47.42
CA GLY A 122 -8.06 23.77 48.36
C GLY A 122 -6.68 24.44 48.24
N GLY A 123 -5.79 23.92 47.38
CA GLY A 123 -4.39 24.34 47.27
C GLY A 123 -4.11 25.40 46.21
N GLY A 124 -3.00 26.14 46.38
CA GLY A 124 -2.41 27.03 45.37
C GLY A 124 -1.75 26.24 44.25
N ALA A 125 -0.84 26.85 43.48
CA ALA A 125 -0.17 26.15 42.38
C ALA A 125 0.69 24.95 42.85
N ARG A 126 0.72 23.86 42.08
CA ARG A 126 1.48 22.62 42.35
C ARG A 126 2.54 22.44 41.28
N THR A 127 3.77 22.21 41.71
CA THR A 127 4.85 21.76 40.83
C THR A 127 5.22 20.33 41.21
N TYR A 128 5.13 19.40 40.26
CA TYR A 128 5.49 17.99 40.48
C TYR A 128 6.96 17.79 40.08
N ALA A 129 7.72 17.02 40.84
CA ALA A 129 9.14 16.78 40.58
C ALA A 129 9.42 15.45 39.84
N GLY A 130 8.42 14.58 39.69
CA GLY A 130 8.60 13.24 39.12
C GLY A 130 7.29 12.45 39.03
N PHE A 131 7.34 11.17 39.39
CA PHE A 131 6.15 10.31 39.42
C PHE A 131 5.22 10.67 40.57
N PHE A 132 3.94 10.77 40.25
CA PHE A 132 2.83 10.78 41.19
C PHE A 132 2.03 9.51 41.00
N HIS A 133 1.80 8.76 42.08
CA HIS A 133 1.20 7.43 42.03
C HIS A 133 -0.20 7.44 42.65
N TYR A 134 -1.18 7.00 41.86
CA TYR A 134 -2.50 6.60 42.34
C TYR A 134 -2.50 5.10 42.56
N ASP A 135 -2.45 4.65 43.81
CA ASP A 135 -2.14 3.25 44.18
C ASP A 135 -3.22 2.53 44.99
N GLY A 136 -4.47 2.96 44.85
CA GLY A 136 -5.59 2.42 45.62
C GLY A 136 -5.91 0.96 45.35
N ASN A 137 -5.91 0.10 46.36
CA ASN A 137 -6.01 -1.36 46.17
C ASN A 137 -7.37 -1.94 45.73
N GLY A 138 -8.37 -1.12 45.36
CA GLY A 138 -9.70 -1.59 44.98
C GLY A 138 -10.39 -2.50 46.02
N THR A 139 -10.05 -2.40 47.31
CA THR A 139 -10.73 -3.22 48.33
C THR A 139 -12.19 -2.83 48.51
N GLN A 140 -13.02 -3.84 48.81
CA GLN A 140 -14.48 -3.75 48.83
C GLN A 140 -15.01 -2.71 49.83
N PRO A 141 -16.00 -1.88 49.44
CA PRO A 141 -16.58 -1.79 48.10
C PRO A 141 -15.60 -1.19 47.09
N ILE A 142 -15.51 -1.77 45.89
CA ILE A 142 -14.69 -1.23 44.80
C ILE A 142 -15.25 0.15 44.45
N VAL A 143 -14.57 1.21 44.89
CA VAL A 143 -14.84 2.58 44.50
C VAL A 143 -13.67 3.02 43.62
N PRO A 144 -13.93 3.43 42.36
CA PRO A 144 -12.87 3.94 41.50
C PRO A 144 -12.15 5.10 42.17
N GLN A 145 -10.82 5.04 42.18
CA GLN A 145 -10.02 6.15 42.67
C GLN A 145 -10.06 7.28 41.64
N VAL A 146 -10.32 8.50 42.13
CA VAL A 146 -10.42 9.67 41.27
C VAL A 146 -9.04 10.21 40.94
N VAL A 147 -8.68 10.21 39.66
CA VAL A 147 -7.53 10.93 39.11
C VAL A 147 -7.95 12.38 38.92
N TYR A 148 -7.40 13.29 39.72
CA TYR A 148 -7.84 14.68 39.68
C TYR A 148 -7.22 15.42 38.50
N GLY A 149 -8.04 16.26 37.86
CA GLY A 149 -7.54 17.21 36.87
C GLY A 149 -6.71 18.30 37.54
N GLU A 150 -5.44 18.38 37.14
CA GLU A 150 -4.53 19.42 37.60
C GLU A 150 -4.51 20.62 36.63
N GLY A 151 -4.88 20.42 35.36
CA GLY A 151 -4.91 21.42 34.29
C GLY A 151 -5.06 20.72 32.93
N ASP A 152 -5.46 21.45 31.89
CA ASP A 152 -5.86 20.90 30.59
C ASP A 152 -4.86 21.12 29.44
N GLU A 153 -3.80 21.91 29.63
CA GLU A 153 -2.90 22.31 28.54
C GLU A 153 -1.40 22.33 28.90
N SER A 154 -0.56 22.25 27.87
CA SER A 154 0.90 22.42 27.98
C SER A 154 1.24 23.83 28.45
N GLY A 155 2.01 23.94 29.55
CA GLY A 155 2.35 25.22 30.18
C GLY A 155 1.40 25.66 31.30
N ALA A 156 0.33 24.91 31.57
CA ALA A 156 -0.45 25.09 32.79
C ALA A 156 0.47 24.96 34.01
N THR A 157 0.31 25.82 35.02
CA THR A 157 1.16 25.76 36.21
C THR A 157 1.00 24.43 36.96
N ASN A 158 -0.15 23.79 36.82
CA ASN A 158 -0.54 22.57 37.50
C ASN A 158 -0.75 21.47 36.45
N HIS A 159 0.14 20.49 36.43
CA HIS A 159 0.02 19.29 35.63
C HIS A 159 0.95 18.23 36.21
N TYR A 160 0.66 16.96 35.97
CA TYR A 160 1.56 15.88 36.35
C TYR A 160 2.77 15.89 35.41
N ILE A 161 3.97 15.66 35.94
CA ILE A 161 5.12 15.35 35.08
C ILE A 161 4.99 13.90 34.62
N ASN A 162 5.13 12.95 35.55
CA ASN A 162 4.89 11.54 35.28
C ASN A 162 3.76 11.04 36.16
N LEU A 163 2.87 10.24 35.59
CA LEU A 163 1.69 9.74 36.28
C LEU A 163 1.70 8.22 36.25
N ASP A 164 1.53 7.60 37.42
CA ASP A 164 1.48 6.15 37.56
C ASP A 164 0.15 5.72 38.17
N LEU A 165 -0.52 4.80 37.48
CA LEU A 165 -1.80 4.24 37.88
C LEU A 165 -1.57 2.78 38.29
N LEU A 166 -1.67 2.52 39.59
CA LEU A 166 -1.45 1.21 40.19
C LEU A 166 -2.74 0.74 40.85
N ASP A 167 -3.06 -0.54 40.66
CA ASP A 167 -4.08 -1.33 41.35
C ASP A 167 -5.50 -0.75 41.38
N GLY A 168 -6.55 -1.51 41.13
CA GLY A 168 -7.93 -1.01 41.22
C GLY A 168 -8.30 0.08 40.19
N THR A 169 -9.60 0.26 40.01
CA THR A 169 -10.13 1.12 38.94
C THR A 169 -9.86 2.60 39.20
N LYS A 170 -9.66 3.34 38.10
CA LYS A 170 -9.37 4.77 38.06
C LYS A 170 -10.42 5.49 37.22
N VAL A 171 -10.78 6.69 37.65
CA VAL A 171 -11.66 7.58 36.88
C VAL A 171 -11.15 9.00 36.98
N ASN A 172 -11.09 9.74 35.88
CA ASN A 172 -10.82 11.17 35.98
C ASN A 172 -12.12 11.97 36.14
N ASN A 173 -12.08 13.01 36.99
CA ASN A 173 -13.21 13.91 37.22
C ASN A 173 -13.14 15.23 36.43
N ALA A 174 -11.97 15.53 35.87
CA ALA A 174 -11.67 16.73 35.10
C ALA A 174 -10.51 16.44 34.12
N ALA A 175 -10.14 17.43 33.31
CA ALA A 175 -9.08 17.27 32.34
C ALA A 175 -7.73 16.98 33.03
N VAL A 176 -7.06 15.93 32.60
CA VAL A 176 -5.75 15.48 33.11
C VAL A 176 -4.71 15.69 32.02
N TYR A 177 -3.59 16.32 32.39
CA TYR A 177 -2.40 16.42 31.57
C TYR A 177 -1.20 15.84 32.32
N ALA A 178 -0.56 14.84 31.71
CA ALA A 178 0.74 14.31 32.12
C ALA A 178 1.77 14.72 31.07
N SER A 179 2.64 15.69 31.37
CA SER A 179 3.58 16.27 30.39
C SER A 179 4.70 15.32 29.98
N GLY A 180 5.06 14.37 30.86
CA GLY A 180 6.00 13.28 30.64
C GLY A 180 5.26 12.02 30.19
N ASN A 181 5.28 10.98 31.01
CA ASN A 181 4.66 9.69 30.69
C ASN A 181 3.49 9.31 31.60
N LEU A 182 2.70 8.35 31.11
CA LEU A 182 1.71 7.59 31.86
C LEU A 182 2.16 6.13 31.95
N THR A 183 2.18 5.57 33.16
CA THR A 183 2.28 4.13 33.37
C THR A 183 1.00 3.61 34.01
N SER A 184 0.52 2.44 33.58
CA SER A 184 -0.53 1.72 34.31
C SER A 184 -0.23 0.23 34.40
N ASN A 185 -0.51 -0.37 35.57
CA ASN A 185 -0.45 -1.81 35.74
C ASN A 185 -1.76 -2.49 35.31
N ALA A 186 -1.75 -3.82 35.17
CA ALA A 186 -2.89 -4.58 34.65
C ALA A 186 -4.15 -4.57 35.54
N ALA A 187 -4.02 -4.11 36.78
CA ALA A 187 -5.16 -3.97 37.69
C ALA A 187 -5.73 -2.54 37.71
N ALA A 188 -5.08 -1.59 37.02
CA ALA A 188 -5.41 -0.17 37.03
C ALA A 188 -6.17 0.26 35.79
N ASP A 189 -7.42 -0.22 35.65
CA ASP A 189 -8.29 0.19 34.56
C ASP A 189 -8.66 1.67 34.68
N LEU A 190 -8.54 2.44 33.60
CA LEU A 190 -8.82 3.86 33.53
C LEU A 190 -10.10 4.15 32.75
N THR A 191 -11.08 4.79 33.39
CA THR A 191 -12.21 5.41 32.70
C THR A 191 -11.96 6.90 32.52
N CYS A 192 -11.87 7.34 31.27
CA CYS A 192 -11.76 8.74 30.88
C CYS A 192 -13.18 9.33 30.71
N ASN A 193 -13.69 10.01 31.75
CA ASN A 193 -14.93 10.80 31.69
C ASN A 193 -14.67 12.28 31.35
N ALA A 194 -13.41 12.70 31.42
CA ALA A 194 -12.92 13.99 30.95
C ALA A 194 -11.64 13.79 30.14
N ASN A 195 -11.17 14.86 29.50
CA ASN A 195 -10.01 14.80 28.61
C ASN A 195 -8.76 14.29 29.33
N PHE A 196 -8.03 13.38 28.70
CA PHE A 196 -6.78 12.85 29.21
C PHE A 196 -5.69 13.05 28.15
N THR A 197 -4.62 13.75 28.50
CA THR A 197 -3.52 14.06 27.56
C THR A 197 -2.19 13.58 28.12
N ILE A 198 -1.44 12.84 27.30
CA ILE A 198 -0.06 12.47 27.56
C ILE A 198 0.89 13.27 26.66
N GLY A 199 1.99 13.73 27.25
CA GLY A 199 2.98 14.61 26.64
C GLY A 199 4.10 13.85 25.93
N THR A 200 5.35 14.17 26.26
CA THR A 200 6.53 13.77 25.47
C THR A 200 7.17 12.44 25.90
N GLY A 201 6.76 11.86 27.03
CA GLY A 201 7.38 10.68 27.60
C GLY A 201 6.91 9.36 26.96
N ALA A 202 7.65 8.28 27.22
CA ALA A 202 7.27 6.93 26.84
C ALA A 202 6.26 6.35 27.82
N SER A 203 5.01 6.17 27.37
CA SER A 203 3.90 5.70 28.19
C SER A 203 3.61 4.22 27.93
N SER A 204 3.19 3.49 28.96
CA SER A 204 2.85 2.08 28.89
C SER A 204 1.62 1.79 29.73
N CYS A 205 0.56 1.27 29.13
CA CYS A 205 -0.68 0.95 29.81
C CYS A 205 -0.98 -0.55 29.74
N ALA A 206 -1.06 -1.19 30.91
CA ALA A 206 -1.41 -2.60 31.03
C ALA A 206 -2.86 -2.84 31.50
N GLY A 207 -3.49 -1.85 32.11
CA GLY A 207 -4.93 -1.87 32.43
C GLY A 207 -5.78 -1.38 31.25
N ASP A 208 -7.07 -1.69 31.29
CA ASP A 208 -8.02 -1.25 30.26
C ASP A 208 -8.21 0.27 30.28
N ILE A 209 -8.43 0.87 29.13
CA ILE A 209 -8.76 2.29 28.97
C ILE A 209 -10.14 2.39 28.33
N THR A 210 -11.11 2.93 29.08
CA THR A 210 -12.44 3.25 28.56
C THR A 210 -12.56 4.75 28.32
N ILE A 211 -12.80 5.17 27.08
CA ILE A 211 -12.99 6.57 26.71
C ILE A 211 -14.49 6.86 26.59
N ASN A 212 -15.01 7.68 27.51
CA ASN A 212 -16.44 7.97 27.66
C ASN A 212 -16.70 9.48 27.55
N ASN A 213 -17.24 9.93 26.42
CA ASN A 213 -17.55 11.34 26.14
C ASN A 213 -16.37 12.31 26.39
N ALA A 214 -15.16 11.83 26.13
CA ALA A 214 -13.90 12.54 26.33
C ALA A 214 -12.90 12.12 25.25
N TYR A 215 -11.72 12.75 25.21
CA TYR A 215 -10.60 12.21 24.45
C TYR A 215 -9.51 11.65 25.35
N PHE A 216 -8.79 10.65 24.83
CA PHE A 216 -7.47 10.25 25.29
C PHE A 216 -6.47 10.62 24.19
N LYS A 217 -5.52 11.52 24.48
CA LYS A 217 -4.69 12.18 23.48
C LYS A 217 -3.20 11.99 23.74
N THR A 218 -2.45 11.65 22.69
CA THR A 218 -0.98 11.76 22.70
C THR A 218 -0.54 13.05 22.03
N THR A 219 0.58 13.65 22.44
CA THR A 219 1.09 14.90 21.86
C THR A 219 2.61 14.91 21.68
N SER A 220 3.12 15.85 20.90
CA SER A 220 4.56 16.07 20.74
C SER A 220 5.29 14.80 20.30
N THR A 221 6.24 14.28 21.08
CA THR A 221 7.05 13.10 20.75
C THR A 221 6.70 11.87 21.58
N GLY A 222 5.65 11.90 22.39
CA GLY A 222 5.32 10.80 23.30
C GLY A 222 4.96 9.51 22.58
N THR A 223 5.43 8.39 23.12
CA THR A 223 5.05 7.04 22.68
C THR A 223 4.00 6.47 23.63
N LEU A 224 3.21 5.52 23.14
CA LEU A 224 2.19 4.85 23.92
C LEU A 224 2.16 3.37 23.56
N ASP A 225 2.49 2.51 24.51
CA ASP A 225 2.33 1.07 24.38
C ASP A 225 1.10 0.61 25.16
N ILE A 226 0.10 0.07 24.46
CA ILE A 226 -1.01 -0.66 25.08
C ILE A 226 -0.61 -2.12 25.12
N ASN A 227 -0.40 -2.65 26.33
CA ASN A 227 0.18 -3.97 26.52
C ASN A 227 -0.77 -5.09 26.06
N ALA A 228 -0.18 -6.26 25.81
CA ALA A 228 -0.95 -7.47 25.55
C ALA A 228 -1.90 -7.76 26.74
N GLY A 229 -3.17 -7.96 26.44
CA GLY A 229 -4.23 -8.17 27.44
C GLY A 229 -5.05 -6.92 27.79
N ALA A 230 -4.54 -5.73 27.52
CA ALA A 230 -5.29 -4.48 27.74
C ALA A 230 -6.23 -4.16 26.56
N THR A 231 -7.30 -3.43 26.84
CA THR A 231 -8.29 -2.96 25.86
C THR A 231 -8.40 -1.44 25.91
N VAL A 232 -8.30 -0.78 24.76
CA VAL A 232 -8.79 0.59 24.56
C VAL A 232 -10.19 0.52 23.96
N LEU A 233 -11.18 0.86 24.77
CA LEU A 233 -12.59 0.93 24.37
C LEU A 233 -13.01 2.39 24.17
N VAL A 234 -13.30 2.77 22.92
CA VAL A 234 -13.85 4.09 22.61
C VAL A 234 -15.38 3.98 22.52
N GLN A 235 -16.07 4.55 23.50
CA GLN A 235 -17.52 4.35 23.64
C GLN A 235 -18.34 5.20 22.66
N ASN A 236 -19.58 4.78 22.42
CA ASN A 236 -20.55 5.46 21.56
C ASN A 236 -21.39 6.54 22.28
N THR A 237 -20.91 7.05 23.42
CA THR A 237 -21.69 7.83 24.40
C THR A 237 -21.74 9.34 24.16
N GLY A 238 -21.02 9.86 23.15
CA GLY A 238 -21.09 11.28 22.82
C GLY A 238 -20.12 11.70 21.72
N ALA A 239 -20.31 12.92 21.21
CA ALA A 239 -19.53 13.50 20.12
C ALA A 239 -18.06 13.78 20.49
N ASN A 240 -17.63 13.48 21.71
CA ASN A 240 -16.26 13.69 22.17
C ASN A 240 -15.45 12.40 22.34
N SER A 241 -16.08 11.22 22.39
CA SER A 241 -15.38 9.92 22.54
C SER A 241 -14.37 9.69 21.42
N LEU A 242 -13.10 9.95 21.70
CA LEU A 242 -12.04 9.99 20.69
C LEU A 242 -10.72 9.47 21.25
N PHE A 243 -10.15 8.46 20.62
CA PHE A 243 -8.74 8.14 20.78
C PHE A 243 -7.93 8.96 19.79
N ASN A 244 -7.11 9.90 20.30
CA ASN A 244 -6.54 11.00 19.54
C ASN A 244 -5.01 10.95 19.49
N LEU A 245 -4.44 10.33 18.46
CA LEU A 245 -2.99 10.19 18.32
C LEU A 245 -2.43 11.43 17.61
N MET A 246 -1.91 12.39 18.37
CA MET A 246 -1.37 13.66 17.86
C MET A 246 0.11 13.85 18.24
N SER A 247 0.83 12.74 18.45
CA SER A 247 2.28 12.70 18.62
C SER A 247 2.99 12.16 17.38
N THR A 248 4.25 12.51 17.20
CA THR A 248 5.18 11.86 16.25
C THR A 248 5.80 10.58 16.83
N GLY A 249 5.56 10.28 18.10
CA GLY A 249 5.94 9.03 18.72
C GLY A 249 5.02 7.89 18.27
N ILE A 250 5.51 6.66 18.37
CA ILE A 250 4.77 5.46 17.98
C ILE A 250 3.73 5.12 19.04
N CYS A 251 2.50 4.86 18.61
CA CYS A 251 1.48 4.21 19.43
C CYS A 251 1.41 2.73 19.05
N THR A 252 1.78 1.83 19.96
CA THR A 252 1.74 0.38 19.73
C THR A 252 0.52 -0.23 20.42
N MET A 253 -0.36 -0.85 19.65
CA MET A 253 -1.55 -1.56 20.12
C MET A 253 -1.27 -3.07 20.19
N ASN A 254 -0.56 -3.54 21.22
CA ASN A 254 -0.36 -4.98 21.45
C ASN A 254 -1.63 -5.67 21.97
N GLY A 255 -2.49 -4.91 22.66
CA GLY A 255 -3.80 -5.33 23.14
C GLY A 255 -4.91 -5.22 22.09
N THR A 256 -6.09 -4.77 22.52
CA THR A 256 -7.26 -4.59 21.66
C THR A 256 -7.68 -3.13 21.59
N LEU A 257 -7.87 -2.60 20.38
CA LEU A 257 -8.59 -1.34 20.15
C LEU A 257 -10.01 -1.64 19.64
N THR A 258 -11.02 -1.11 20.32
CA THR A 258 -12.43 -1.23 19.92
C THR A 258 -13.08 0.15 19.77
N LEU A 259 -13.63 0.43 18.58
CA LEU A 259 -14.53 1.56 18.35
C LEU A 259 -15.97 1.05 18.36
N GLN A 260 -16.76 1.46 19.36
CA GLN A 260 -18.15 1.05 19.47
C GLN A 260 -19.03 1.72 18.40
N SER A 261 -19.99 0.96 17.88
CA SER A 261 -21.04 1.49 17.01
C SER A 261 -22.19 2.09 17.80
N GLY A 262 -22.89 3.05 17.20
CA GLY A 262 -24.03 3.76 17.80
C GLY A 262 -24.37 5.01 17.01
N ALA A 263 -25.29 5.82 17.52
CA ALA A 263 -25.66 7.09 16.89
C ALA A 263 -24.48 8.07 16.79
N THR A 264 -23.62 8.08 17.79
CA THR A 264 -22.33 8.77 17.82
C THR A 264 -21.24 7.73 18.05
N PRO A 265 -20.68 7.12 16.99
CA PRO A 265 -19.71 6.04 17.15
C PRO A 265 -18.43 6.51 17.85
N GLY A 266 -17.75 5.59 18.54
CA GLY A 266 -16.41 5.85 19.06
C GLY A 266 -15.44 6.16 17.91
N ARG A 267 -14.52 7.09 18.11
CA ARG A 267 -13.67 7.61 17.04
C ARG A 267 -12.18 7.39 17.27
N LEU A 268 -11.44 7.29 16.17
CA LEU A 268 -9.99 7.27 16.11
C LEU A 268 -9.51 8.45 15.26
N ASN A 269 -8.50 9.16 15.75
CA ASN A 269 -7.72 10.09 14.95
C ASN A 269 -6.25 9.69 14.98
N VAL A 270 -5.64 9.59 13.80
CA VAL A 270 -4.20 9.34 13.62
C VAL A 270 -3.59 10.54 12.91
N GLY A 271 -3.18 11.53 13.69
CA GLY A 271 -2.44 12.70 13.25
C GLY A 271 -3.24 13.74 12.47
N TYR A 272 -4.52 13.53 12.18
CA TYR A 272 -5.31 14.48 11.41
C TYR A 272 -5.68 15.71 12.25
N ASP A 273 -5.32 16.88 11.73
CA ASP A 273 -5.86 18.17 12.11
C ASP A 273 -5.82 19.04 10.84
N ALA A 274 -6.88 19.82 10.61
CA ALA A 274 -7.01 20.60 9.36
C ALA A 274 -5.97 21.73 9.26
N ALA A 275 -5.47 22.24 10.39
CA ALA A 275 -4.50 23.32 10.45
C ALA A 275 -3.08 22.81 10.70
N THR A 276 -2.91 21.80 11.56
CA THR A 276 -1.62 21.31 12.03
C THR A 276 -1.56 19.78 12.06
N PRO A 277 -1.56 19.11 10.89
CA PRO A 277 -1.44 17.65 10.84
C PRO A 277 -0.08 17.18 11.39
N VAL A 278 -0.08 15.98 11.96
CA VAL A 278 1.11 15.35 12.56
C VAL A 278 1.41 14.03 11.86
N THR A 279 2.70 13.72 11.67
CA THR A 279 3.18 12.42 11.19
C THR A 279 3.09 11.38 12.32
N ALA A 280 1.86 11.00 12.67
CA ALA A 280 1.57 10.01 13.71
C ALA A 280 1.70 8.58 13.18
N ARG A 281 2.10 7.63 14.04
CA ARG A 281 2.21 6.20 13.70
C ARG A 281 1.41 5.35 14.68
N LEU A 282 0.57 4.48 14.14
CA LEU A 282 -0.19 3.47 14.88
C LEU A 282 0.25 2.08 14.41
N ASP A 283 0.94 1.36 15.28
CA ASP A 283 1.35 -0.03 15.07
C ASP A 283 0.33 -0.94 15.73
N ILE A 284 -0.15 -1.94 14.99
CA ILE A 284 -1.21 -2.87 15.45
C ILE A 284 -0.69 -4.32 15.38
N PRO A 285 0.15 -4.76 16.35
CA PRO A 285 0.43 -6.19 16.53
C PRO A 285 -0.78 -6.98 17.02
N GLY A 286 -1.63 -6.34 17.83
CA GLY A 286 -2.84 -6.93 18.42
C GLY A 286 -4.07 -6.83 17.53
N THR A 287 -5.22 -6.61 18.16
CA THR A 287 -6.53 -6.57 17.46
C THR A 287 -7.05 -5.14 17.35
N PHE A 288 -7.56 -4.79 16.18
CA PHE A 288 -8.32 -3.56 15.98
C PHE A 288 -9.70 -3.91 15.43
N THR A 289 -10.77 -3.47 16.11
CA THR A 289 -12.16 -3.66 15.69
C THR A 289 -12.88 -2.34 15.61
N ASN A 290 -13.48 -2.05 14.45
CA ASN A 290 -14.43 -0.96 14.27
C ASN A 290 -15.83 -1.55 14.06
N GLN A 291 -16.68 -1.43 15.08
CA GLN A 291 -18.02 -2.02 15.06
C GLN A 291 -19.01 -1.27 14.17
N VAL A 292 -18.62 -0.10 13.64
CA VAL A 292 -19.42 0.62 12.64
C VAL A 292 -19.47 -0.19 11.35
N ALA A 293 -20.65 -0.30 10.74
CA ALA A 293 -20.87 -1.06 9.52
C ALA A 293 -19.91 -0.63 8.40
N VAL A 294 -19.34 -1.61 7.70
CA VAL A 294 -18.47 -1.42 6.54
C VAL A 294 -19.21 -0.58 5.47
N GLY A 295 -18.50 0.36 4.85
CA GLY A 295 -19.07 1.32 3.91
C GLY A 295 -19.70 2.57 4.55
N SER A 296 -19.85 2.62 5.88
CA SER A 296 -20.36 3.80 6.62
C SER A 296 -19.35 4.36 7.64
N ARG A 297 -18.11 3.87 7.64
CA ARG A 297 -17.07 4.22 8.62
C ARG A 297 -16.47 5.60 8.36
N THR A 298 -17.05 6.63 8.97
CA THR A 298 -16.51 8.01 9.03
C THR A 298 -15.94 8.36 10.40
N ASN A 299 -15.77 7.37 11.27
CA ASN A 299 -15.30 7.53 12.65
C ASN A 299 -13.79 7.38 12.80
N MET A 300 -13.04 7.25 11.70
CA MET A 300 -11.58 7.16 11.70
C MET A 300 -11.03 8.25 10.80
N THR A 301 -10.11 9.06 11.31
CA THR A 301 -9.46 10.14 10.55
C THR A 301 -7.95 9.98 10.57
N PHE A 302 -7.30 10.30 9.45
CA PHE A 302 -5.87 10.06 9.25
C PHE A 302 -5.23 11.27 8.56
N ALA A 303 -4.09 11.76 9.05
CA ALA A 303 -3.29 12.70 8.27
C ALA A 303 -2.70 12.00 7.04
N THR A 304 -2.47 12.73 5.94
CA THR A 304 -1.85 12.18 4.73
C THR A 304 -0.48 11.56 5.02
N THR A 305 0.28 12.11 5.98
CA THR A 305 1.59 11.62 6.41
C THR A 305 1.54 10.60 7.55
N SER A 306 0.37 10.33 8.13
CA SER A 306 0.25 9.32 9.18
C SER A 306 0.47 7.91 8.64
N THR A 307 0.88 6.97 9.49
CA THR A 307 1.07 5.56 9.11
C THR A 307 0.25 4.66 10.03
N VAL A 308 -0.47 3.71 9.44
CA VAL A 308 -1.05 2.58 10.17
C VAL A 308 -0.35 1.31 9.71
N ASP A 309 0.25 0.58 10.65
CA ASP A 309 0.98 -0.65 10.38
C ASP A 309 0.29 -1.86 11.02
N TYR A 310 -0.21 -2.77 10.20
CA TYR A 310 -0.83 -4.03 10.62
C TYR A 310 0.25 -5.11 10.77
N GLN A 311 0.69 -5.34 12.01
CA GLN A 311 1.85 -6.18 12.36
C GLN A 311 1.50 -7.56 12.94
N GLY A 312 0.23 -8.00 12.91
CA GLY A 312 -0.16 -9.30 13.47
C GLY A 312 0.65 -10.46 12.88
N ALA A 313 1.33 -11.24 13.72
CA ALA A 313 2.12 -12.40 13.30
C ALA A 313 1.24 -13.60 12.90
N ALA A 314 0.02 -13.66 13.41
CA ALA A 314 -1.04 -14.56 12.98
C ALA A 314 -1.96 -13.87 11.97
N ALA A 315 -2.96 -14.60 11.46
CA ALA A 315 -3.98 -14.00 10.60
C ALA A 315 -4.62 -12.77 11.29
N GLN A 316 -4.72 -11.68 10.56
CA GLN A 316 -5.21 -10.40 11.08
C GLN A 316 -6.27 -9.80 10.14
N ILE A 317 -7.22 -9.07 10.71
CA ILE A 317 -8.29 -8.39 9.98
C ILE A 317 -8.05 -6.88 10.02
N PRO A 318 -7.38 -6.31 9.00
CA PRO A 318 -7.35 -4.87 8.81
C PRO A 318 -8.75 -4.28 8.69
N GLN A 319 -8.94 -3.08 9.22
CA GLN A 319 -10.24 -2.43 9.22
C GLN A 319 -10.43 -1.62 7.93
N ALA A 320 -11.44 -1.97 7.16
CA ALA A 320 -11.93 -1.16 6.05
C ALA A 320 -12.35 0.23 6.52
N ASN A 321 -12.21 1.21 5.64
CA ASN A 321 -12.60 2.59 5.83
C ASN A 321 -13.59 3.02 4.74
N ASN A 322 -14.03 4.27 4.77
CA ASN A 322 -14.96 4.80 3.77
C ASN A 322 -14.21 5.45 2.59
N ASP A 323 -14.82 5.42 1.40
CA ASP A 323 -14.23 5.93 0.14
C ASP A 323 -13.97 7.44 0.15
N GLY A 324 -14.46 8.19 1.15
CA GLY A 324 -14.12 9.59 1.40
C GLY A 324 -14.03 10.47 0.13
N ILE A 325 -14.98 10.26 -0.79
CA ILE A 325 -15.26 11.02 -2.04
C ILE A 325 -14.91 12.50 -1.84
N PRO A 326 -14.39 13.25 -2.84
CA PRO A 326 -13.42 14.36 -2.70
C PRO A 326 -13.64 15.45 -1.65
N GLY A 327 -14.80 15.54 -1.01
CA GLY A 327 -15.08 16.44 0.10
C GLY A 327 -14.48 16.03 1.45
N ASN A 328 -14.22 14.74 1.72
CA ASN A 328 -13.73 14.30 3.04
C ASN A 328 -12.56 13.30 2.95
N PRO A 329 -11.41 13.73 2.41
CA PRO A 329 -10.27 12.84 2.18
C PRO A 329 -9.63 12.35 3.50
N GLU A 330 -9.95 12.94 4.65
CA GLU A 330 -9.43 12.53 5.97
C GLU A 330 -9.85 11.15 6.44
N TYR A 331 -10.89 10.56 5.84
CA TYR A 331 -11.30 9.18 6.13
C TYR A 331 -10.45 8.13 5.40
N LEU A 332 -9.62 8.55 4.46
CA LEU A 332 -8.67 7.69 3.76
C LEU A 332 -7.42 7.54 4.61
N TYR A 333 -6.89 6.32 4.70
CA TYR A 333 -5.59 6.09 5.34
C TYR A 333 -4.53 7.01 4.71
N GLY A 334 -3.62 7.55 5.54
CA GLY A 334 -2.41 8.21 5.05
C GLY A 334 -1.52 7.18 4.36
N ASN A 335 -0.62 6.57 5.11
CA ASN A 335 0.20 5.44 4.69
C ASN A 335 -0.30 4.15 5.33
N LEU A 336 -0.05 3.03 4.65
CA LEU A 336 -0.39 1.69 5.12
C LEU A 336 0.82 0.78 5.03
N GLU A 337 1.06 0.05 6.11
CA GLU A 337 2.08 -0.99 6.16
C GLU A 337 1.41 -2.30 6.60
N PHE A 338 1.80 -3.40 5.96
CA PHE A 338 1.42 -4.75 6.34
C PHE A 338 2.69 -5.52 6.58
N HIS A 339 2.97 -5.84 7.85
CA HIS A 339 4.20 -6.49 8.27
C HIS A 339 3.93 -7.85 8.92
N ASN A 340 5.00 -8.62 9.06
CA ASN A 340 5.06 -9.99 9.60
C ASN A 340 4.29 -11.03 8.77
N ALA A 341 4.58 -12.31 9.01
CA ALA A 341 4.14 -13.41 8.14
C ALA A 341 2.63 -13.71 8.15
N GLY A 342 1.84 -13.11 9.04
CA GLY A 342 0.42 -13.36 9.15
C GLY A 342 -0.37 -12.82 7.96
N THR A 343 -1.21 -13.67 7.34
CA THR A 343 -2.11 -13.23 6.27
C THR A 343 -3.06 -12.13 6.75
N LYS A 344 -3.22 -11.10 5.94
CA LYS A 344 -4.10 -9.96 6.22
C LYS A 344 -5.35 -10.07 5.38
N THR A 345 -6.52 -10.15 6.01
CA THR A 345 -7.81 -10.24 5.30
C THR A 345 -8.68 -9.09 5.76
N PRO A 346 -8.63 -7.93 5.07
CA PRO A 346 -9.45 -6.78 5.45
C PRO A 346 -10.93 -7.12 5.45
N ASP A 347 -11.71 -6.50 6.34
CA ASP A 347 -13.16 -6.75 6.44
C ASP A 347 -14.01 -6.01 5.38
N GLY A 348 -13.36 -5.37 4.41
CA GLY A 348 -13.99 -4.64 3.31
C GLY A 348 -12.98 -3.93 2.41
N SER A 349 -13.47 -3.05 1.54
CA SER A 349 -12.61 -2.19 0.72
C SER A 349 -11.76 -1.24 1.56
N MET A 350 -10.51 -1.05 1.13
CA MET A 350 -9.57 -0.16 1.77
C MET A 350 -9.28 1.03 0.86
N PHE A 351 -9.13 2.22 1.46
CA PHE A 351 -8.87 3.46 0.73
C PHE A 351 -7.69 4.20 1.36
N MET A 352 -6.70 4.55 0.54
CA MET A 352 -5.47 5.20 0.96
C MET A 352 -5.17 6.42 0.08
N ARG A 353 -4.67 7.51 0.68
CA ARG A 353 -4.31 8.75 -0.01
C ARG A 353 -2.86 9.20 0.15
N GLY A 354 -2.10 8.60 1.06
CA GLY A 354 -0.70 8.92 1.25
C GLY A 354 0.20 8.29 0.20
N ASP A 355 1.49 8.37 0.46
CA ASP A 355 2.53 8.11 -0.53
C ASP A 355 3.17 6.74 -0.38
N ASN A 356 2.99 6.05 0.76
CA ASN A 356 3.68 4.79 1.02
C ASN A 356 2.72 3.64 1.38
N LEU A 357 2.76 2.59 0.56
CA LEU A 357 2.14 1.30 0.82
C LEU A 357 3.25 0.25 0.90
N VAL A 358 3.40 -0.42 2.05
CA VAL A 358 4.36 -1.51 2.23
C VAL A 358 3.63 -2.81 2.50
N VAL A 359 3.99 -3.86 1.75
CA VAL A 359 3.55 -5.23 2.01
C VAL A 359 4.80 -6.07 2.24
N SER A 360 5.06 -6.45 3.50
CA SER A 360 6.19 -7.28 3.89
C SER A 360 5.77 -8.46 4.76
N GLY A 361 6.29 -9.65 4.45
CA GLY A 361 5.94 -10.89 5.14
C GLY A 361 4.64 -11.51 4.61
N GLY A 362 3.49 -11.17 5.20
CA GLY A 362 2.20 -11.81 4.94
C GLY A 362 1.44 -11.20 3.76
N ASN A 363 0.72 -12.05 3.02
CA ASN A 363 -0.12 -11.62 1.89
C ASN A 363 -1.36 -10.87 2.37
N VAL A 364 -1.83 -9.92 1.56
CA VAL A 364 -3.11 -9.23 1.78
C VAL A 364 -4.15 -9.84 0.86
N ILE A 365 -5.26 -10.33 1.40
CA ILE A 365 -6.32 -10.99 0.62
C ILE A 365 -7.54 -10.08 0.59
N MET A 366 -7.73 -9.34 -0.49
CA MET A 366 -8.95 -8.55 -0.72
C MET A 366 -10.10 -9.44 -1.20
N GLY A 367 -9.79 -10.50 -1.95
CA GLY A 367 -10.75 -11.46 -2.48
C GLY A 367 -10.07 -12.72 -3.03
N SER A 368 -10.87 -13.74 -3.27
CA SER A 368 -10.49 -15.02 -3.87
C SER A 368 -11.24 -15.33 -5.18
N ALA A 369 -12.21 -14.50 -5.55
CA ALA A 369 -12.96 -14.61 -6.79
C ALA A 369 -13.13 -13.25 -7.47
N ILE A 370 -13.33 -13.25 -8.79
CA ILE A 370 -13.58 -12.02 -9.56
C ILE A 370 -14.85 -11.29 -9.09
N ALA A 371 -15.84 -12.04 -8.60
CA ALA A 371 -17.09 -11.49 -8.08
C ALA A 371 -16.94 -10.75 -6.74
N ASP A 372 -15.81 -10.88 -6.03
CA ASP A 372 -15.64 -10.27 -4.73
C ASP A 372 -15.68 -8.73 -4.82
N PRO A 373 -16.44 -8.04 -3.95
CA PRO A 373 -16.67 -6.60 -4.09
C PRO A 373 -15.52 -5.74 -3.52
N ASN A 374 -14.65 -6.34 -2.70
CA ASN A 374 -13.63 -5.61 -1.96
C ASN A 374 -12.48 -5.19 -2.89
N VAL A 375 -12.07 -3.92 -2.77
CA VAL A 375 -11.01 -3.31 -3.58
C VAL A 375 -10.01 -2.61 -2.67
N PHE A 376 -8.73 -2.75 -2.97
CA PHE A 376 -7.67 -1.92 -2.40
C PHE A 376 -7.50 -0.68 -3.28
N ASN A 377 -7.94 0.48 -2.79
CA ASN A 377 -8.00 1.72 -3.55
C ASN A 377 -6.86 2.68 -3.15
N LEU A 378 -6.09 3.11 -4.13
CA LEU A 378 -5.01 4.08 -4.00
C LEU A 378 -5.42 5.39 -4.68
N TYR A 379 -5.87 6.36 -3.89
CA TYR A 379 -6.23 7.69 -4.36
C TYR A 379 -5.00 8.53 -4.67
N ARG A 380 -5.04 9.27 -5.79
CA ARG A 380 -3.95 10.15 -6.23
C ARG A 380 -4.42 11.58 -6.43
N SER A 381 -3.82 12.50 -5.68
CA SER A 381 -3.92 13.94 -5.95
C SER A 381 -2.73 14.45 -6.79
N ALA A 382 -1.53 13.87 -6.62
CA ALA A 382 -0.35 14.07 -7.45
C ALA A 382 0.69 12.95 -7.20
N GLY A 383 1.51 12.62 -8.21
CA GLY A 383 2.61 11.64 -8.09
C GLY A 383 2.18 10.15 -8.05
N ALA A 384 3.16 9.24 -8.12
CA ALA A 384 2.96 7.80 -7.92
C ALA A 384 3.16 7.45 -6.44
N PRO A 385 2.27 6.64 -5.79
CA PRO A 385 2.63 6.09 -4.50
C PRO A 385 3.82 5.16 -4.68
N THR A 386 4.65 5.13 -3.66
CA THR A 386 5.61 4.06 -3.48
C THR A 386 4.85 2.85 -2.94
N VAL A 387 4.55 1.90 -3.81
CA VAL A 387 4.11 0.56 -3.40
C VAL A 387 5.33 -0.34 -3.35
N THR A 388 5.59 -0.94 -2.19
CA THR A 388 6.76 -1.79 -1.95
C THR A 388 6.32 -3.17 -1.51
N TYR A 389 6.80 -4.19 -2.22
CA TYR A 389 6.71 -5.59 -1.79
C TYR A 389 8.07 -6.03 -1.28
N SER A 390 8.12 -6.78 -0.17
CA SER A 390 9.40 -7.22 0.40
C SER A 390 10.09 -8.33 -0.38
N SER A 391 9.44 -8.89 -1.39
CA SER A 391 10.00 -9.96 -2.21
C SER A 391 9.88 -9.66 -3.70
N ALA A 392 10.98 -9.85 -4.41
CA ALA A 392 11.00 -9.76 -5.87
C ALA A 392 10.29 -10.95 -6.55
N ASN A 393 10.08 -12.07 -5.84
CA ASN A 393 9.70 -13.36 -6.42
C ASN A 393 8.18 -13.55 -6.58
N ASN A 394 7.37 -12.50 -6.42
CA ASN A 394 5.90 -12.51 -6.54
C ASN A 394 5.16 -13.39 -5.51
N ASP A 395 5.84 -13.84 -4.46
CA ASP A 395 5.30 -14.64 -3.35
C ASP A 395 4.75 -13.78 -2.19
N VAL A 396 5.05 -12.48 -2.19
CA VAL A 396 4.40 -11.45 -1.37
C VAL A 396 3.50 -10.61 -2.27
N PHE A 397 2.20 -10.61 -2.02
CA PHE A 397 1.20 -10.01 -2.91
C PHE A 397 -0.05 -9.49 -2.20
N ILE A 398 -0.79 -8.64 -2.92
CA ILE A 398 -2.19 -8.31 -2.66
C ILE A 398 -3.04 -9.16 -3.61
N GLN A 399 -3.82 -10.11 -3.08
CA GLN A 399 -4.73 -10.93 -3.87
C GLN A 399 -6.07 -10.22 -4.09
N GLY A 400 -6.61 -10.31 -5.30
CA GLY A 400 -7.87 -9.70 -5.68
C GLY A 400 -7.67 -8.33 -6.31
N LYS A 401 -8.54 -7.38 -5.98
CA LYS A 401 -8.66 -6.12 -6.72
C LYS A 401 -7.78 -5.02 -6.14
N MET A 402 -6.93 -4.43 -6.97
CA MET A 402 -6.16 -3.23 -6.63
C MET A 402 -6.44 -2.14 -7.68
N ARG A 403 -6.85 -0.95 -7.22
CA ARG A 403 -7.29 0.16 -8.06
C ARG A 403 -6.52 1.43 -7.76
N TYR A 404 -6.06 2.09 -8.81
CA TYR A 404 -5.60 3.46 -8.80
C TYR A 404 -6.68 4.39 -9.34
N TYR A 405 -6.92 5.53 -8.68
CA TYR A 405 -7.90 6.53 -9.09
C TYR A 405 -7.48 7.95 -8.68
N GLY A 406 -8.10 8.97 -9.28
CA GLY A 406 -7.71 10.37 -9.12
C GLY A 406 -6.86 10.83 -10.30
N THR A 407 -5.75 11.52 -10.03
CA THR A 407 -4.80 11.99 -11.07
C THR A 407 -3.67 10.98 -11.23
N LEU A 408 -3.78 10.09 -12.21
CA LEU A 408 -2.77 9.06 -12.48
C LEU A 408 -1.54 9.66 -13.19
N PRO A 409 -0.31 9.32 -12.77
CA PRO A 409 0.89 9.85 -13.38
C PRO A 409 1.19 9.19 -14.73
N THR A 410 1.68 9.98 -15.69
CA THR A 410 2.28 9.49 -16.95
C THR A 410 3.79 9.36 -16.80
N GLY A 411 4.40 8.35 -17.42
CA GLY A 411 5.85 8.10 -17.38
C GLY A 411 6.38 7.54 -16.06
N ALA A 412 5.55 7.47 -15.01
CA ALA A 412 5.87 6.81 -13.75
C ALA A 412 5.33 5.38 -13.74
N MET A 413 6.13 4.46 -13.21
CA MET A 413 5.74 3.06 -13.06
C MET A 413 4.85 2.89 -11.82
N LEU A 414 3.62 2.40 -12.05
CA LEU A 414 2.70 2.01 -11.00
C LEU A 414 2.83 0.52 -10.74
N LYS A 415 3.07 0.14 -9.49
CA LYS A 415 3.06 -1.26 -9.03
C LYS A 415 1.67 -1.65 -8.56
N PHE A 416 1.21 -2.80 -9.01
CA PHE A 416 -0.07 -3.38 -8.61
C PHE A 416 0.23 -4.55 -7.67
N ASN A 417 -0.54 -5.64 -7.76
CA ASN A 417 -0.69 -6.72 -6.80
C ASN A 417 0.59 -7.45 -6.35
N ASN A 418 1.72 -7.31 -7.03
CA ASN A 418 3.02 -7.86 -6.62
C ASN A 418 4.18 -7.04 -7.21
N GLU A 419 5.41 -7.35 -6.79
CA GLU A 419 6.60 -6.58 -7.17
C GLU A 419 6.82 -6.48 -8.68
N GLN A 420 6.48 -7.53 -9.46
CA GLN A 420 6.67 -7.55 -10.91
C GLN A 420 5.41 -7.22 -11.73
N THR A 421 4.28 -6.89 -11.11
CA THR A 421 3.07 -6.47 -11.84
C THR A 421 3.02 -4.95 -11.89
N GLN A 422 3.37 -4.39 -13.04
CA GLN A 422 3.70 -2.98 -13.21
C GLN A 422 3.08 -2.41 -14.49
N ILE A 423 2.59 -1.17 -14.43
CA ILE A 423 2.09 -0.45 -15.59
C ILE A 423 2.69 0.96 -15.62
N THR A 424 3.16 1.38 -16.78
CA THR A 424 3.53 2.77 -17.05
C THR A 424 2.65 3.30 -18.17
N PHE A 425 2.10 4.50 -18.00
CA PHE A 425 1.24 5.15 -19.00
C PHE A 425 2.00 6.22 -19.78
N SER A 426 1.84 6.24 -21.11
CA SER A 426 2.14 7.42 -21.93
C SER A 426 0.96 8.40 -21.96
N ALA A 427 -0.27 7.89 -21.83
CA ALA A 427 -1.48 8.63 -21.54
C ALA A 427 -2.30 7.86 -20.49
N ALA A 428 -2.58 8.47 -19.34
CA ALA A 428 -3.21 7.74 -18.24
C ALA A 428 -4.75 7.78 -18.31
N PRO A 429 -5.44 6.66 -18.02
CA PRO A 429 -6.90 6.65 -17.86
C PRO A 429 -7.32 7.39 -16.59
N THR A 430 -8.63 7.55 -16.38
CA THR A 430 -9.18 8.15 -15.13
C THR A 430 -9.02 7.22 -13.94
N THR A 431 -9.23 5.93 -14.15
CA THR A 431 -8.98 4.87 -13.16
C THR A 431 -8.34 3.68 -13.83
N MET A 432 -7.51 2.95 -13.10
CA MET A 432 -6.95 1.67 -13.52
C MET A 432 -7.05 0.67 -12.38
N GLN A 433 -7.59 -0.51 -12.66
CA GLN A 433 -7.70 -1.61 -11.71
C GLN A 433 -7.21 -2.92 -12.34
N LEU A 434 -6.46 -3.69 -11.53
CA LEU A 434 -6.15 -5.08 -11.82
C LEU A 434 -6.75 -5.99 -10.77
N ASP A 435 -7.43 -7.04 -11.22
CA ASP A 435 -7.92 -8.14 -10.38
C ASP A 435 -6.96 -9.31 -10.57
N VAL A 436 -6.06 -9.52 -9.62
CA VAL A 436 -5.03 -10.55 -9.71
C VAL A 436 -5.35 -11.69 -8.77
N LEU A 437 -5.67 -12.85 -9.34
CA LEU A 437 -6.03 -14.07 -8.61
C LEU A 437 -5.03 -15.18 -9.02
N PRO A 438 -3.98 -15.41 -8.21
CA PRO A 438 -3.02 -16.49 -8.41
C PRO A 438 -3.70 -17.85 -8.46
N ALA A 439 -3.18 -18.78 -9.27
CA ALA A 439 -3.72 -20.13 -9.44
C ALA A 439 -5.20 -20.22 -9.89
N LEU A 440 -5.79 -19.12 -10.36
CA LEU A 440 -7.12 -19.10 -10.97
C LEU A 440 -7.00 -19.05 -12.50
N GLN A 441 -7.75 -19.90 -13.19
CA GLN A 441 -7.79 -19.92 -14.64
C GLN A 441 -8.56 -18.69 -15.20
N PRO A 442 -8.01 -17.95 -16.19
CA PRO A 442 -8.76 -16.94 -16.95
C PRO A 442 -10.02 -17.51 -17.62
N THR A 443 -11.08 -16.71 -17.71
CA THR A 443 -12.43 -17.19 -18.11
C THR A 443 -12.99 -16.52 -19.35
N LEU A 444 -12.34 -15.47 -19.86
CA LEU A 444 -12.79 -14.72 -21.03
C LEU A 444 -12.13 -15.21 -22.34
N LEU A 445 -11.95 -16.52 -22.47
CA LEU A 445 -11.43 -17.20 -23.65
C LEU A 445 -11.92 -18.65 -23.72
N ASN A 446 -11.94 -19.24 -24.92
CA ASN A 446 -12.34 -20.63 -25.16
C ASN A 446 -11.16 -21.61 -25.37
N ASP A 447 -9.94 -21.11 -25.48
CA ASP A 447 -8.74 -21.86 -25.90
C ASP A 447 -7.63 -21.89 -24.83
N PHE A 448 -7.97 -21.66 -23.56
CA PHE A 448 -7.00 -21.76 -22.46
C PHE A 448 -6.37 -23.15 -22.37
N SER A 449 -5.05 -23.22 -22.21
CA SER A 449 -4.34 -24.46 -21.92
C SER A 449 -3.23 -24.25 -20.90
N ALA A 450 -3.26 -25.00 -19.79
CA ALA A 450 -2.23 -24.93 -18.74
C ALA A 450 -0.82 -25.36 -19.17
N THR A 451 -0.69 -26.00 -20.36
CA THR A 451 0.63 -26.36 -20.93
C THR A 451 1.29 -25.19 -21.67
N THR A 452 0.49 -24.20 -22.09
CA THR A 452 0.97 -23.03 -22.84
C THR A 452 0.72 -21.73 -22.10
N ASP A 453 -0.23 -21.68 -21.17
CA ASP A 453 -0.70 -20.48 -20.49
C ASP A 453 -0.46 -20.56 -18.98
N VAL A 454 -0.14 -19.42 -18.38
CA VAL A 454 -0.03 -19.28 -16.92
C VAL A 454 -1.43 -19.34 -16.31
N VAL A 455 -1.60 -20.19 -15.30
CA VAL A 455 -2.82 -20.32 -14.48
C VAL A 455 -2.87 -19.16 -13.47
N ARG A 456 -3.12 -17.94 -13.97
CA ARG A 456 -3.42 -16.75 -13.16
C ARG A 456 -4.46 -15.91 -13.90
N THR A 457 -5.50 -15.46 -13.20
CA THR A 457 -6.39 -14.43 -13.72
C THR A 457 -5.80 -13.06 -13.41
N VAL A 458 -5.62 -12.24 -14.45
CA VAL A 458 -5.31 -10.81 -14.35
C VAL A 458 -6.37 -10.08 -15.14
N ARG A 459 -7.44 -9.64 -14.48
CA ARG A 459 -8.50 -8.88 -15.15
C ARG A 459 -8.22 -7.39 -15.06
N GLU A 460 -8.17 -6.73 -16.20
CA GLU A 460 -7.98 -5.29 -16.28
C GLU A 460 -9.34 -4.59 -16.37
N SER A 461 -9.53 -3.51 -15.61
CA SER A 461 -10.68 -2.61 -15.77
C SER A 461 -10.28 -1.15 -15.60
N PHE A 462 -10.80 -0.28 -16.45
CA PHE A 462 -10.45 1.14 -16.45
C PHE A 462 -11.64 2.02 -16.86
N THR A 463 -11.51 3.32 -16.61
CA THR A 463 -12.46 4.34 -17.09
C THR A 463 -11.72 5.44 -17.84
N GLY A 464 -12.36 6.01 -18.86
CA GLY A 464 -11.69 6.91 -19.80
C GLY A 464 -10.88 6.16 -20.85
N THR A 465 -9.96 6.87 -21.51
CA THR A 465 -9.02 6.31 -22.49
C THR A 465 -7.59 6.51 -22.01
N GLY A 466 -6.66 5.72 -22.54
CA GLY A 466 -5.25 5.81 -22.19
C GLY A 466 -4.39 4.96 -23.09
N THR A 467 -3.09 5.00 -22.86
CA THR A 467 -2.09 4.21 -23.57
C THR A 467 -1.03 3.73 -22.57
N ILE A 468 -0.85 2.43 -22.48
CA ILE A 468 0.17 1.76 -21.67
C ILE A 468 1.48 1.74 -22.47
N SER A 469 2.53 2.40 -21.99
CA SER A 469 3.87 2.35 -22.59
C SER A 469 4.70 1.16 -22.11
N THR A 470 4.39 0.64 -20.91
CA THR A 470 5.03 -0.56 -20.35
C THR A 470 3.99 -1.37 -19.59
N LEU A 471 3.80 -2.63 -19.99
CA LEU A 471 3.02 -3.63 -19.28
C LEU A 471 3.95 -4.73 -18.79
N ARG A 472 4.00 -4.96 -17.48
CA ARG A 472 4.69 -6.09 -16.88
C ARG A 472 3.74 -6.85 -15.97
N VAL A 473 3.73 -8.18 -16.08
CA VAL A 473 2.94 -9.03 -15.21
C VAL A 473 3.83 -10.13 -14.63
N GLY A 474 3.81 -10.24 -13.30
CA GLY A 474 4.57 -11.22 -12.55
C GLY A 474 3.79 -12.49 -12.26
N TYR A 475 4.48 -13.63 -12.23
CA TYR A 475 3.92 -14.91 -11.78
C TYR A 475 4.89 -15.72 -10.93
N VAL A 476 4.43 -16.82 -10.33
CA VAL A 476 5.25 -17.78 -9.58
C VAL A 476 5.35 -19.10 -10.34
N ALA A 477 6.39 -19.88 -10.05
CA ALA A 477 6.68 -21.11 -10.79
C ALA A 477 5.55 -22.15 -10.76
N SER A 478 4.77 -22.22 -9.68
CA SER A 478 3.66 -23.17 -9.57
C SER A 478 2.48 -22.88 -10.49
N GLU A 479 2.43 -21.70 -11.11
CA GLU A 479 1.32 -21.28 -11.99
C GLU A 479 1.57 -21.61 -13.46
N PHE A 480 2.75 -22.12 -13.83
CA PHE A 480 3.06 -22.54 -15.19
C PHE A 480 3.75 -23.90 -15.18
N THR A 481 3.15 -24.86 -15.87
CA THR A 481 3.68 -26.24 -15.96
C THR A 481 4.23 -26.60 -17.35
N GLY A 482 4.23 -25.64 -18.28
CA GLY A 482 4.79 -25.80 -19.62
C GLY A 482 6.32 -25.77 -19.65
N ALA A 483 6.89 -26.15 -20.80
CA ALA A 483 8.34 -26.35 -20.94
C ALA A 483 9.13 -25.16 -21.52
N ASN A 484 8.47 -24.11 -22.04
CA ASN A 484 9.14 -23.09 -22.88
C ASN A 484 8.76 -21.64 -22.53
N GLU A 485 9.18 -21.18 -21.35
CA GLU A 485 8.94 -19.80 -20.90
C GLU A 485 9.66 -18.76 -21.77
N ASP A 486 10.66 -19.15 -22.56
CA ASP A 486 11.35 -18.26 -23.49
C ASP A 486 10.44 -17.75 -24.62
N ARG A 487 9.23 -18.30 -24.76
CA ARG A 487 8.23 -17.89 -25.75
C ARG A 487 7.02 -17.20 -25.15
N MET A 488 7.07 -16.83 -23.86
CA MET A 488 5.95 -16.12 -23.23
C MET A 488 5.69 -14.77 -23.91
N ARG A 489 4.40 -14.49 -24.17
CA ARG A 489 3.83 -13.27 -24.74
C ARG A 489 2.56 -12.90 -23.97
N PHE A 490 2.07 -11.69 -24.23
CA PHE A 490 0.76 -11.26 -23.73
C PHE A 490 -0.34 -11.59 -24.72
N PHE A 491 -1.49 -11.95 -24.17
CA PHE A 491 -2.75 -12.11 -24.89
C PHE A 491 -3.89 -11.46 -24.12
N GLU A 492 -4.94 -11.11 -24.84
CA GLU A 492 -6.21 -10.63 -24.31
C GLU A 492 -7.25 -11.75 -24.46
N GLY A 493 -7.94 -12.07 -23.37
CA GLY A 493 -9.20 -12.80 -23.38
C GLY A 493 -10.33 -11.83 -23.09
N TYR A 494 -11.19 -11.56 -24.07
CA TYR A 494 -12.27 -10.58 -23.95
C TYR A 494 -13.68 -11.21 -24.00
N ASP A 495 -13.80 -12.48 -24.37
CA ASP A 495 -15.07 -13.19 -24.51
C ASP A 495 -14.87 -14.71 -24.34
N ALA A 496 -15.67 -15.35 -23.48
CA ALA A 496 -15.55 -16.77 -23.16
C ALA A 496 -15.80 -17.72 -24.35
N GLY A 497 -16.42 -17.23 -25.42
CA GLY A 497 -16.68 -17.96 -26.65
C GLY A 497 -15.63 -17.74 -27.75
N GLN A 498 -14.65 -16.86 -27.55
CA GLN A 498 -13.62 -16.51 -28.54
C GLN A 498 -12.25 -17.02 -28.10
N ALA A 499 -11.34 -17.22 -29.05
CA ALA A 499 -9.95 -17.54 -28.73
C ALA A 499 -9.22 -16.27 -28.26
N LYS A 500 -8.16 -16.44 -27.45
CA LYS A 500 -7.35 -15.31 -26.99
C LYS A 500 -6.65 -14.60 -28.14
N GLN A 501 -6.52 -13.28 -28.03
CA GLN A 501 -5.87 -12.43 -29.03
C GLN A 501 -4.48 -11.99 -28.57
N LYS A 502 -3.47 -12.08 -29.42
CA LYS A 502 -2.12 -11.61 -29.08
C LYS A 502 -2.10 -10.09 -28.85
N ILE A 503 -1.47 -9.67 -27.76
CA ILE A 503 -1.15 -8.25 -27.46
C ILE A 503 0.33 -8.02 -27.77
N THR A 504 0.61 -7.01 -28.59
CA THR A 504 1.95 -6.65 -29.03
C THR A 504 2.06 -5.16 -29.38
N ILE A 505 3.29 -4.66 -29.38
CA ILE A 505 3.63 -3.32 -29.84
C ILE A 505 4.49 -3.49 -31.09
N ALA A 506 4.07 -2.91 -32.20
CA ALA A 506 4.74 -3.03 -33.49
C ALA A 506 6.25 -2.76 -33.41
N GLY A 507 7.07 -3.79 -33.64
CA GLY A 507 8.53 -3.71 -33.63
C GLY A 507 9.18 -3.85 -32.24
N PHE A 508 8.40 -4.13 -31.19
CA PHE A 508 8.87 -4.24 -29.81
C PHE A 508 8.46 -5.60 -29.21
N PRO A 509 9.32 -6.63 -29.28
CA PRO A 509 8.98 -7.96 -28.78
C PRO A 509 8.84 -7.97 -27.27
N ALA A 510 7.96 -8.82 -26.75
CA ALA A 510 7.88 -9.04 -25.31
C ALA A 510 9.18 -9.69 -24.79
N THR A 511 9.65 -9.14 -23.69
CA THR A 511 10.78 -9.63 -22.90
C THR A 511 10.28 -10.43 -21.71
N ARG A 512 11.12 -11.33 -21.18
CA ARG A 512 10.77 -12.24 -20.10
C ARG A 512 12.00 -12.56 -19.26
N SER A 513 11.77 -12.94 -18.01
CA SER A 513 12.82 -13.39 -17.09
C SER A 513 13.30 -14.82 -17.34
N GLY A 514 12.54 -15.62 -18.10
CA GLY A 514 12.73 -17.06 -18.22
C GLY A 514 12.29 -17.81 -16.95
N ALA A 515 12.73 -19.06 -16.81
CA ALA A 515 12.31 -19.98 -15.75
C ALA A 515 12.89 -19.67 -14.35
N ALA A 516 13.80 -18.71 -14.23
CA ALA A 516 14.35 -18.27 -12.95
C ALA A 516 13.45 -17.22 -12.29
N ASN A 517 13.40 -17.22 -10.96
CA ASN A 517 12.77 -16.11 -10.23
C ASN A 517 13.67 -14.86 -10.29
N PRO A 518 13.09 -13.66 -10.36
CA PRO A 518 11.65 -13.37 -10.41
C PRO A 518 11.04 -13.66 -11.79
N ARG A 519 9.84 -14.26 -11.84
CA ARG A 519 9.17 -14.64 -13.09
C ARG A 519 8.23 -13.55 -13.58
N TYR A 520 8.43 -13.06 -14.81
CA TYR A 520 7.57 -12.04 -15.41
C TYR A 520 7.64 -12.02 -16.94
N VAL A 521 6.58 -11.47 -17.55
CA VAL A 521 6.54 -11.04 -18.96
C VAL A 521 6.47 -9.52 -18.99
N ASN A 522 7.17 -8.88 -19.92
CA ASN A 522 7.31 -7.43 -20.01
C ASN A 522 7.24 -6.96 -21.46
N LEU A 523 6.29 -6.07 -21.76
CA LEU A 523 6.08 -5.46 -23.06
C LEU A 523 6.27 -3.96 -22.92
N THR A 524 7.22 -3.38 -23.66
CA THR A 524 7.62 -1.98 -23.49
C THR A 524 8.12 -1.37 -24.79
N GLY A 525 7.86 -0.07 -24.98
CA GLY A 525 8.37 0.72 -26.10
C GLY A 525 7.29 1.15 -27.11
N GLY A 526 7.72 1.65 -28.25
CA GLY A 526 6.85 2.06 -29.37
C GLY A 526 5.74 3.04 -29.01
N SER A 527 4.59 2.88 -29.67
CA SER A 527 3.36 3.65 -29.41
C SER A 527 2.60 3.18 -28.16
N GLY A 528 2.99 2.08 -27.53
CA GLY A 528 2.26 1.46 -26.44
C GLY A 528 1.03 0.65 -26.86
N VAL A 529 0.27 0.22 -25.87
CA VAL A 529 -1.00 -0.50 -25.98
C VAL A 529 -2.14 0.43 -25.60
N ASN A 530 -3.09 0.65 -26.50
CA ASN A 530 -4.21 1.55 -26.28
C ASN A 530 -5.29 0.91 -25.43
N LEU A 531 -5.85 1.69 -24.51
CA LEU A 531 -6.98 1.32 -23.66
C LEU A 531 -8.28 1.77 -24.32
N ILE A 532 -9.10 0.82 -24.74
CA ILE A 532 -10.35 1.08 -25.46
C ILE A 532 -11.58 0.68 -24.64
N ALA A 533 -12.62 1.50 -24.75
CA ALA A 533 -13.94 1.17 -24.22
C ALA A 533 -14.72 0.38 -25.28
N GLY A 534 -15.21 -0.82 -24.96
CA GLY A 534 -15.99 -1.63 -25.91
C GLY A 534 -16.24 -3.05 -25.42
N SER A 535 -16.97 -3.81 -26.24
CA SER A 535 -17.15 -5.27 -26.11
C SER A 535 -16.76 -5.90 -27.44
N GLY A 536 -15.92 -6.93 -27.44
CA GLY A 536 -15.52 -7.66 -28.66
C GLY A 536 -14.02 -7.66 -29.01
N GLY A 537 -13.15 -7.29 -28.07
CA GLY A 537 -11.70 -7.28 -28.27
C GLY A 537 -11.20 -6.04 -29.03
N GLY A 538 -9.89 -5.81 -28.96
CA GLY A 538 -9.22 -4.75 -29.72
C GLY A 538 -8.53 -5.24 -30.98
N THR A 539 -7.63 -4.43 -31.53
CA THR A 539 -6.53 -4.85 -32.40
C THR A 539 -5.36 -5.40 -31.56
N ILE A 540 -4.29 -5.88 -32.21
CA ILE A 540 -3.13 -6.44 -31.50
C ILE A 540 -2.41 -5.42 -30.59
N SER A 541 -2.69 -4.12 -30.73
CA SER A 541 -2.11 -3.05 -29.91
C SER A 541 -3.16 -2.33 -29.07
N GLU A 542 -4.29 -2.99 -28.81
CA GLU A 542 -5.38 -2.49 -27.99
C GLU A 542 -5.76 -3.54 -26.92
N VAL A 543 -6.25 -3.04 -25.79
CA VAL A 543 -6.86 -3.84 -24.73
C VAL A 543 -8.18 -3.20 -24.34
N THR A 544 -9.18 -4.05 -24.21
CA THR A 544 -10.57 -3.72 -23.88
C THR A 544 -10.76 -3.72 -22.37
N SER A 545 -11.49 -2.76 -21.82
CA SER A 545 -11.83 -2.80 -20.40
C SER A 545 -12.63 -4.06 -20.03
N ASN A 546 -12.33 -4.65 -18.88
CA ASN A 546 -12.88 -5.91 -18.34
C ASN A 546 -12.40 -7.19 -19.05
N SER A 547 -11.29 -7.15 -19.79
CA SER A 547 -10.65 -8.35 -20.35
C SER A 547 -9.64 -8.99 -19.39
N ASP A 548 -9.36 -10.27 -19.62
CA ASP A 548 -8.30 -11.01 -18.95
C ASP A 548 -6.98 -10.84 -19.73
N ILE A 549 -5.93 -10.34 -19.07
CA ILE A 549 -4.55 -10.38 -19.56
C ILE A 549 -3.98 -11.77 -19.27
N ILE A 550 -3.60 -12.46 -20.34
CA ILE A 550 -3.07 -13.82 -20.30
C ILE A 550 -1.59 -13.78 -20.65
N MET A 551 -0.80 -14.52 -19.88
CA MET A 551 0.60 -14.81 -20.22
C MET A 551 0.64 -16.21 -20.82
N GLY A 552 0.99 -16.31 -22.09
CA GLY A 552 1.01 -17.58 -22.81
C GLY A 552 2.23 -17.72 -23.70
N THR A 553 2.69 -18.94 -23.93
CA THR A 553 3.71 -19.23 -24.92
C THR A 553 3.11 -19.09 -26.31
N SER A 554 3.71 -18.25 -27.16
CA SER A 554 3.30 -18.07 -28.54
C SER A 554 4.39 -18.50 -29.50
N THR A 555 3.99 -19.14 -30.59
CA THR A 555 4.84 -19.33 -31.76
C THR A 555 4.37 -18.47 -32.94
N LEU A 556 3.33 -17.64 -32.76
CA LEU A 556 2.67 -16.92 -33.83
C LEU A 556 3.32 -15.55 -34.09
N PHE A 557 3.80 -15.35 -35.31
CA PHE A 557 4.26 -14.09 -35.87
C PHE A 557 3.21 -13.52 -36.82
N ILE A 558 2.95 -12.22 -36.74
CA ILE A 558 1.89 -11.56 -37.50
C ILE A 558 2.49 -10.43 -38.30
N THR A 559 2.16 -10.33 -39.58
CA THR A 559 2.63 -9.21 -40.39
C THR A 559 1.88 -7.92 -40.01
N ILE A 560 2.59 -6.81 -39.84
CA ILE A 560 2.04 -5.48 -39.47
C ILE A 560 2.23 -4.41 -40.55
N ALA A 561 3.01 -4.72 -41.59
CA ALA A 561 3.27 -3.84 -42.72
C ALA A 561 3.55 -4.66 -43.97
N ASN A 562 3.47 -4.02 -45.14
CA ASN A 562 3.95 -4.63 -46.38
C ASN A 562 5.49 -4.64 -46.38
N GLY A 563 6.11 -5.71 -46.86
CA GLY A 563 7.56 -5.79 -46.92
C GLY A 563 8.11 -7.16 -47.28
N ARG A 564 9.43 -7.29 -47.25
CA ARG A 564 10.14 -8.56 -47.40
C ARG A 564 9.93 -9.40 -46.15
N TRP A 565 9.90 -10.72 -46.30
CA TRP A 565 9.82 -11.66 -45.18
C TRP A 565 10.94 -11.48 -44.16
N THR A 566 12.15 -11.20 -44.64
CA THR A 566 13.34 -11.05 -43.79
C THR A 566 13.45 -9.69 -43.11
N ASN A 567 12.50 -8.78 -43.34
CA ASN A 567 12.49 -7.47 -42.71
C ASN A 567 11.83 -7.51 -41.34
N PRO A 568 12.55 -7.16 -40.26
CA PRO A 568 12.00 -7.03 -38.93
C PRO A 568 10.73 -6.16 -38.84
N ASN A 569 10.63 -5.07 -39.62
CA ASN A 569 9.49 -4.16 -39.60
C ASN A 569 8.23 -4.74 -40.27
N THR A 570 8.35 -5.84 -41.00
CA THR A 570 7.19 -6.58 -41.53
C THR A 570 6.44 -7.29 -40.40
N TRP A 571 7.11 -7.66 -39.31
CA TRP A 571 6.58 -8.53 -38.26
C TRP A 571 6.28 -7.78 -36.97
N ASP A 572 5.21 -8.20 -36.28
CA ASP A 572 4.74 -7.61 -35.04
C ASP A 572 5.81 -7.60 -33.94
N GLU A 573 6.67 -8.60 -33.90
CA GLU A 573 7.74 -8.73 -32.91
C GLU A 573 9.04 -8.02 -33.28
N GLY A 574 9.13 -7.35 -34.43
CA GLY A 574 10.38 -6.67 -34.83
C GLY A 574 11.55 -7.65 -35.03
N VAL A 575 11.27 -8.92 -35.29
CA VAL A 575 12.24 -9.97 -35.61
C VAL A 575 11.60 -10.93 -36.62
N LEU A 576 12.45 -11.62 -37.40
CA LEU A 576 12.00 -12.59 -38.39
C LEU A 576 11.54 -13.92 -37.75
N PRO A 577 10.51 -14.59 -38.29
CA PRO A 577 10.09 -15.91 -37.82
C PRO A 577 11.20 -16.96 -38.01
N SER A 578 11.23 -17.96 -37.13
CA SER A 578 12.13 -19.12 -37.24
C SER A 578 11.39 -20.38 -37.70
N ALA A 579 12.13 -21.46 -37.96
CA ALA A 579 11.58 -22.78 -38.27
C ALA A 579 10.57 -23.33 -37.25
N ASN A 580 10.56 -22.80 -36.01
CA ASN A 580 9.63 -23.23 -34.97
C ASN A 580 8.41 -22.31 -34.81
N ASP A 581 8.31 -21.23 -35.60
CA ASP A 581 7.28 -20.20 -35.51
C ASP A 581 6.21 -20.37 -36.58
N ASN A 582 4.95 -20.22 -36.21
CA ASN A 582 3.86 -20.09 -37.17
C ASN A 582 3.79 -18.62 -37.62
N ALA A 583 3.49 -18.38 -38.89
CA ALA A 583 3.39 -17.04 -39.45
C ALA A 583 1.98 -16.79 -40.00
N LEU A 584 1.41 -15.63 -39.69
CA LEU A 584 0.15 -15.14 -40.23
C LEU A 584 0.38 -13.88 -41.08
N VAL A 585 0.17 -14.04 -42.38
CA VAL A 585 0.31 -12.98 -43.39
C VAL A 585 -1.03 -12.27 -43.57
N ARG A 586 -1.05 -10.97 -43.28
CA ARG A 586 -2.18 -10.02 -43.37
C ARG A 586 -1.91 -8.87 -44.34
N HIS A 587 -0.66 -8.72 -44.73
CA HIS A 587 -0.13 -7.68 -45.61
C HIS A 587 0.52 -8.32 -46.83
N LEU A 588 1.03 -7.49 -47.75
CA LEU A 588 1.86 -7.97 -48.84
C LEU A 588 3.24 -8.33 -48.31
N VAL A 589 3.58 -9.62 -48.40
CA VAL A 589 4.90 -10.14 -48.05
C VAL A 589 5.54 -10.77 -49.27
N TYR A 590 6.81 -10.48 -49.52
CA TYR A 590 7.57 -11.10 -50.59
C TYR A 590 8.85 -11.77 -50.10
N VAL A 591 9.30 -12.79 -50.86
CA VAL A 591 10.56 -13.51 -50.65
C VAL A 591 11.30 -13.71 -51.97
N GLY A 592 12.63 -13.75 -51.92
CA GLY A 592 13.51 -14.10 -53.03
C GLY A 592 13.46 -13.15 -54.21
N ILE A 593 13.34 -11.85 -53.96
CA ILE A 593 13.22 -10.82 -54.99
C ILE A 593 14.20 -9.70 -54.67
N ASP A 594 14.95 -9.29 -55.68
CA ASP A 594 16.00 -8.28 -55.55
C ASP A 594 15.36 -6.88 -55.39
N GLY A 595 15.63 -6.25 -54.25
CA GLY A 595 15.17 -4.90 -53.92
C GLY A 595 13.69 -4.79 -53.50
N PRO A 596 13.18 -3.55 -53.39
CA PRO A 596 11.77 -3.30 -53.10
C PRO A 596 10.90 -3.73 -54.28
N ALA A 597 9.77 -4.36 -53.99
CA ALA A 597 8.85 -4.88 -55.00
C ALA A 597 7.39 -4.54 -54.68
N TRP A 598 6.55 -4.40 -55.71
CA TRP A 598 5.12 -4.06 -55.61
C TRP A 598 4.81 -2.82 -54.77
N GLY A 599 5.58 -1.74 -54.98
CA GLY A 599 5.39 -0.47 -54.27
C GLY A 599 5.79 -0.49 -52.79
N THR A 600 6.48 -1.54 -52.32
CA THR A 600 7.15 -1.50 -51.01
C THR A 600 8.32 -0.52 -51.05
N GLY A 601 8.56 0.19 -49.94
CA GLY A 601 9.71 1.09 -49.82
C GLY A 601 11.01 0.32 -49.49
N GLY A 602 12.17 0.84 -49.91
CA GLY A 602 13.47 0.32 -49.48
C GLY A 602 14.66 0.93 -50.24
N GLY A 603 15.84 0.88 -49.60
CA GLY A 603 17.14 1.35 -50.11
C GLY A 603 17.98 0.22 -50.71
N ALA A 604 19.31 0.37 -50.72
CA ALA A 604 20.24 -0.60 -51.31
C ALA A 604 20.12 -2.04 -50.72
N ASP A 605 20.48 -3.03 -51.54
CA ASP A 605 20.40 -4.47 -51.24
C ASP A 605 21.31 -4.91 -50.06
N GLU A 606 20.99 -6.05 -49.44
CA GLU A 606 21.69 -6.68 -48.31
C GLU A 606 21.85 -5.80 -47.05
N VAL A 607 20.92 -4.87 -46.80
CA VAL A 607 20.92 -4.03 -45.60
C VAL A 607 19.72 -4.38 -44.72
N ASN A 608 20.00 -4.91 -43.52
CA ASN A 608 18.98 -5.34 -42.55
C ASN A 608 17.98 -4.22 -42.19
N THR A 609 18.42 -2.96 -42.13
CA THR A 609 17.55 -1.80 -41.82
C THR A 609 16.64 -1.39 -42.98
N ASN A 610 16.92 -1.83 -44.21
CA ASN A 610 16.30 -1.30 -45.43
C ASN A 610 15.39 -2.30 -46.15
N ASN A 611 14.96 -3.38 -45.48
CA ASN A 611 14.03 -4.37 -46.05
C ASN A 611 14.65 -5.25 -47.16
N THR A 612 15.97 -5.48 -47.17
CA THR A 612 16.65 -6.10 -48.33
C THR A 612 17.50 -7.34 -48.05
N LEU A 613 17.56 -7.92 -46.84
CA LEU A 613 18.36 -9.14 -46.65
C LEU A 613 17.75 -10.33 -47.42
N ARG A 614 18.52 -10.99 -48.28
CA ARG A 614 18.05 -12.21 -48.96
C ARG A 614 17.81 -13.38 -48.00
N GLU A 615 16.80 -14.20 -48.28
CA GLU A 615 16.40 -15.32 -47.43
C GLU A 615 17.51 -16.37 -47.30
N ALA A 616 18.35 -16.57 -48.32
CA ALA A 616 19.51 -17.45 -48.27
C ALA A 616 20.56 -16.99 -47.23
N THR A 617 20.67 -15.68 -47.00
CA THR A 617 21.54 -15.11 -45.95
C THR A 617 20.85 -15.16 -44.59
N ALA A 618 19.54 -14.86 -44.54
CA ALA A 618 18.77 -14.86 -43.30
C ALA A 618 18.58 -16.27 -42.70
N TYR A 619 18.45 -17.27 -43.59
CA TYR A 619 18.21 -18.67 -43.27
C TYR A 619 19.30 -19.56 -43.91
N PRO A 620 20.56 -19.46 -43.42
CA PRO A 620 21.69 -20.15 -44.03
C PRO A 620 21.53 -21.67 -43.95
N GLY A 621 22.04 -22.39 -44.95
CA GLY A 621 22.03 -23.85 -44.95
C GLY A 621 20.67 -24.48 -45.23
N GLY A 622 19.70 -23.71 -45.75
CA GLY A 622 18.37 -24.23 -46.03
C GLY A 622 17.56 -24.49 -44.75
N VAL A 623 17.70 -23.64 -43.74
CA VAL A 623 16.83 -23.65 -42.56
C VAL A 623 15.44 -23.13 -42.96
N ALA A 624 14.40 -23.75 -42.41
CA ALA A 624 13.03 -23.33 -42.66
C ALA A 624 12.76 -21.92 -42.10
N ALA A 625 11.99 -21.14 -42.85
CA ALA A 625 11.67 -19.75 -42.50
C ALA A 625 10.48 -19.62 -41.54
N ALA A 626 9.67 -20.67 -41.44
CA ALA A 626 8.54 -20.80 -40.51
C ALA A 626 8.26 -22.29 -40.25
N ASN A 627 7.57 -22.62 -39.17
CA ASN A 627 6.94 -23.92 -38.98
C ASN A 627 5.75 -24.10 -39.93
N GLN A 628 4.86 -23.10 -39.99
CA GLN A 628 3.69 -23.06 -40.86
C GLN A 628 3.40 -21.61 -41.28
N ILE A 629 2.84 -21.41 -42.48
CA ILE A 629 2.40 -20.10 -42.97
C ILE A 629 0.90 -20.14 -43.24
N THR A 630 0.18 -19.20 -42.66
CA THR A 630 -1.23 -18.93 -42.90
C THR A 630 -1.36 -17.56 -43.57
N ILE A 631 -2.07 -17.47 -44.69
CA ILE A 631 -2.36 -16.20 -45.35
C ILE A 631 -3.83 -15.90 -45.09
N SER A 632 -4.08 -14.74 -44.49
CA SER A 632 -5.42 -14.29 -44.15
C SER A 632 -6.28 -14.14 -45.41
N SER A 633 -7.57 -14.44 -45.32
CA SER A 633 -8.49 -14.27 -46.43
C SER A 633 -9.33 -13.00 -46.26
N ASN A 634 -9.82 -12.51 -47.39
CA ASN A 634 -10.81 -11.44 -47.55
C ASN A 634 -12.24 -11.89 -47.19
N VAL A 635 -12.43 -13.14 -46.77
CA VAL A 635 -13.69 -13.69 -46.25
C VAL A 635 -13.54 -13.79 -44.73
N ALA A 636 -14.49 -13.22 -43.98
CA ALA A 636 -14.48 -13.30 -42.51
C ALA A 636 -14.23 -14.75 -42.06
N SER A 637 -13.10 -14.99 -41.40
CA SER A 637 -12.65 -16.29 -40.92
C SER A 637 -11.69 -16.06 -39.76
N PRO A 638 -11.46 -17.06 -38.91
CA PRO A 638 -12.21 -17.53 -37.72
C PRO A 638 -12.27 -16.45 -36.59
N PRO A 639 -12.80 -16.76 -35.38
CA PRO A 639 -12.99 -15.81 -34.27
C PRO A 639 -11.79 -14.95 -33.84
N GLU A 640 -10.55 -15.32 -34.19
CA GLU A 640 -9.38 -14.55 -33.77
C GLU A 640 -9.27 -13.17 -34.43
N PHE A 641 -9.85 -12.94 -35.62
CA PHE A 641 -9.62 -11.69 -36.38
C PHE A 641 -10.89 -11.16 -37.10
N PRO A 642 -11.62 -10.19 -36.52
CA PRO A 642 -12.91 -9.71 -37.05
C PRO A 642 -12.81 -8.76 -38.25
N THR A 643 -11.61 -8.40 -38.71
CA THR A 643 -11.40 -7.45 -39.82
C THR A 643 -10.91 -8.18 -41.08
N PRO A 644 -11.58 -8.03 -42.24
CA PRO A 644 -11.06 -8.52 -43.51
C PRO A 644 -9.72 -7.84 -43.83
N TYR A 645 -8.72 -8.62 -44.26
CA TYR A 645 -7.43 -8.08 -44.70
C TYR A 645 -7.35 -8.11 -46.23
N PRO A 646 -7.81 -7.05 -46.91
CA PRO A 646 -7.92 -7.05 -48.36
C PRO A 646 -6.58 -7.12 -49.07
N ASN A 647 -5.42 -7.00 -48.42
CA ASN A 647 -4.12 -7.05 -49.11
C ASN A 647 -3.21 -8.17 -48.58
N ALA A 648 -3.78 -9.23 -48.00
CA ALA A 648 -3.00 -10.36 -47.53
C ALA A 648 -2.49 -11.20 -48.72
N VAL A 649 -1.18 -11.13 -48.97
CA VAL A 649 -0.55 -11.87 -50.07
C VAL A 649 0.87 -12.30 -49.71
N LEU A 650 1.25 -13.52 -50.10
CA LEU A 650 2.63 -14.01 -50.08
C LEU A 650 3.13 -14.20 -51.51
N ILE A 651 4.22 -13.52 -51.87
CA ILE A 651 4.86 -13.61 -53.18
C ILE A 651 6.21 -14.29 -53.04
N VAL A 652 6.45 -15.34 -53.82
CA VAL A 652 7.65 -16.16 -53.75
C VAL A 652 8.41 -16.09 -55.07
N GLY A 653 9.60 -15.50 -55.06
CA GLY A 653 10.55 -15.49 -56.18
C GLY A 653 11.86 -16.23 -55.84
N ASN A 654 12.84 -16.14 -56.74
CA ASN A 654 14.21 -16.63 -56.50
C ASN A 654 15.27 -15.81 -57.26
N GLU A 655 15.07 -14.50 -57.36
CA GLU A 655 15.92 -13.56 -58.11
C GLU A 655 17.31 -13.39 -57.47
N ASP A 656 17.39 -13.31 -56.14
CA ASP A 656 18.60 -12.90 -55.39
C ASP A 656 19.14 -13.96 -54.39
N ASN A 657 18.41 -15.06 -54.21
CA ASN A 657 18.79 -16.15 -53.30
C ASN A 657 19.76 -17.16 -53.94
N GLY A 658 19.85 -17.18 -55.27
CA GLY A 658 20.76 -18.02 -56.05
C GLY A 658 20.33 -19.48 -56.19
N ALA A 659 20.99 -20.17 -57.13
CA ALA A 659 20.68 -21.54 -57.50
C ALA A 659 20.70 -22.50 -56.31
N GLY A 660 19.58 -23.19 -56.09
CA GLY A 660 19.44 -24.26 -55.09
C GLY A 660 18.83 -23.83 -53.74
N TYR A 661 18.59 -22.54 -53.50
CA TYR A 661 17.81 -22.11 -52.34
C TYR A 661 16.31 -22.26 -52.61
N ASN A 662 15.57 -22.80 -51.63
CA ASN A 662 14.11 -22.88 -51.65
C ASN A 662 13.56 -22.26 -50.36
N PHE A 663 12.68 -21.28 -50.49
CA PHE A 663 11.94 -20.77 -49.34
C PHE A 663 10.94 -21.84 -48.88
N HIS A 664 11.01 -22.25 -47.61
CA HIS A 664 10.25 -23.41 -47.14
C HIS A 664 9.89 -23.35 -45.66
N THR A 665 8.94 -24.19 -45.29
CA THR A 665 8.49 -24.40 -43.91
C THR A 665 9.13 -25.62 -43.26
N ASN A 666 9.12 -25.72 -41.93
CA ASN A 666 9.67 -26.88 -41.21
C ASN A 666 8.84 -28.15 -41.44
N LEU A 667 7.56 -27.97 -41.79
CA LEU A 667 6.68 -29.07 -42.17
C LEU A 667 6.96 -29.56 -43.60
N SER A 668 7.82 -28.93 -44.39
CA SER A 668 8.11 -29.36 -45.76
C SER A 668 8.77 -30.74 -45.78
N GLY A 669 8.13 -31.71 -46.45
CA GLY A 669 8.75 -33.01 -46.71
C GLY A 669 9.91 -32.88 -47.69
N GLN A 670 10.89 -33.78 -47.59
CA GLN A 670 11.95 -33.94 -48.59
C GLN A 670 11.69 -35.19 -49.42
N ILE A 671 11.70 -35.06 -50.74
CA ILE A 671 11.62 -36.17 -51.70
C ILE A 671 12.87 -36.12 -52.57
N ALA A 672 13.66 -37.20 -52.54
CA ALA A 672 14.93 -37.34 -53.26
C ALA A 672 15.94 -36.18 -53.06
N GLY A 673 15.95 -35.54 -51.89
CA GLY A 673 16.84 -34.40 -51.57
C GLY A 673 16.30 -33.03 -51.98
N TYR A 674 15.10 -32.96 -52.55
CA TYR A 674 14.40 -31.70 -52.85
C TYR A 674 13.22 -31.49 -51.89
N ASN A 675 12.95 -30.25 -51.52
CA ASN A 675 11.75 -29.92 -50.75
C ASN A 675 10.50 -30.12 -51.64
N ALA A 676 9.54 -30.91 -51.16
CA ALA A 676 8.21 -31.00 -51.74
C ALA A 676 7.52 -29.64 -51.59
N GLY A 677 6.89 -29.14 -52.64
CA GLY A 677 6.40 -27.76 -52.64
C GLY A 677 5.62 -27.36 -53.88
N ILE A 678 5.29 -26.07 -53.93
CA ILE A 678 4.58 -25.41 -55.02
C ILE A 678 5.61 -24.75 -55.94
N ARG A 679 5.54 -25.06 -57.24
CA ARG A 679 6.47 -24.56 -58.25
C ARG A 679 5.73 -24.00 -59.47
N ASN A 680 6.42 -23.13 -60.22
CA ASN A 680 5.99 -22.66 -61.53
C ASN A 680 7.05 -23.04 -62.58
N PHE A 681 6.75 -24.03 -63.43
CA PHE A 681 7.69 -24.59 -64.42
C PHE A 681 7.55 -24.01 -65.84
N ASN A 682 6.83 -22.92 -66.02
CA ASN A 682 6.57 -22.43 -67.37
C ASN A 682 7.80 -21.74 -68.00
N ALA A 683 8.57 -22.51 -68.77
CA ALA A 683 9.72 -22.02 -69.53
C ALA A 683 9.36 -20.99 -70.63
N ALA A 684 8.10 -20.92 -71.08
CA ALA A 684 7.62 -19.93 -72.05
C ALA A 684 7.11 -18.63 -71.38
N ALA A 685 6.70 -18.69 -70.11
CA ALA A 685 6.39 -17.50 -69.30
C ALA A 685 7.65 -16.74 -68.85
N ASN A 686 8.84 -17.35 -68.96
CA ASN A 686 10.14 -16.68 -68.85
C ASN A 686 10.32 -15.58 -69.91
N ALA A 687 9.40 -15.46 -70.87
CA ALA A 687 9.38 -14.46 -71.93
C ALA A 687 8.18 -13.49 -71.83
N PHE A 688 7.48 -13.38 -70.68
CA PHE A 688 6.70 -12.17 -70.44
C PHE A 688 7.70 -11.01 -70.40
N ALA A 689 7.65 -10.17 -71.43
CA ALA A 689 8.45 -8.96 -71.59
C ALA A 689 8.06 -7.86 -70.58
N ASP A 690 7.73 -8.25 -69.34
CA ASP A 690 7.24 -7.43 -68.24
C ASP A 690 8.16 -7.53 -67.00
N ALA A 691 9.42 -7.94 -67.21
CA ALA A 691 10.47 -7.87 -66.19
C ALA A 691 10.66 -6.44 -65.61
N GLY A 692 10.07 -5.42 -66.24
CA GLY A 692 10.00 -4.05 -65.72
C GLY A 692 8.70 -3.67 -64.98
N ASP A 693 7.56 -4.34 -65.20
CA ASP A 693 6.25 -3.84 -64.72
C ASP A 693 5.73 -4.53 -63.45
N ASN A 694 6.24 -5.71 -63.09
CA ASN A 694 5.82 -6.39 -61.86
C ASN A 694 6.31 -5.68 -60.59
N LYS A 695 7.46 -4.99 -60.61
CA LYS A 695 7.96 -4.21 -59.47
C LYS A 695 7.19 -2.88 -59.28
N SER A 696 6.50 -2.37 -60.31
CA SER A 696 5.73 -1.11 -60.31
C SER A 696 4.23 -1.24 -60.00
N ARG A 697 3.68 -2.46 -59.93
CA ARG A 697 2.27 -2.69 -59.61
C ARG A 697 1.92 -2.22 -58.18
N ALA A 698 0.74 -1.60 -58.04
CA ALA A 698 0.23 -1.16 -56.75
C ALA A 698 -0.29 -2.33 -55.90
N VAL A 699 -0.16 -2.20 -54.57
CA VAL A 699 -0.48 -3.23 -53.57
C VAL A 699 -1.95 -3.74 -53.60
N GLY A 700 -2.88 -2.97 -54.15
CA GLY A 700 -4.32 -3.18 -53.99
C GLY A 700 -4.98 -4.29 -54.82
N ASP A 701 -4.29 -4.89 -55.80
CA ASP A 701 -4.86 -5.86 -56.74
C ASP A 701 -4.44 -7.32 -56.47
N LEU A 702 -3.74 -7.58 -55.36
CA LEU A 702 -3.10 -8.87 -55.07
C LEU A 702 -3.67 -9.53 -53.80
N HIS A 703 -4.03 -10.81 -53.92
CA HIS A 703 -4.47 -11.64 -52.79
C HIS A 703 -3.90 -13.06 -52.90
N GLY A 704 -3.70 -13.73 -51.76
CA GLY A 704 -3.39 -15.16 -51.70
C GLY A 704 -1.89 -15.49 -51.86
N ILE A 705 -1.56 -16.49 -52.67
CA ILE A 705 -0.17 -16.93 -52.91
C ILE A 705 0.19 -16.69 -54.37
N TRP A 706 1.38 -16.14 -54.60
CA TRP A 706 1.96 -15.91 -55.92
C TRP A 706 3.32 -16.56 -56.00
N ILE A 707 3.54 -17.44 -56.98
CA ILE A 707 4.87 -18.00 -57.28
C ILE A 707 5.38 -17.32 -58.55
N SER A 708 6.34 -16.42 -58.38
CA SER A 708 6.91 -15.55 -59.41
C SER A 708 8.00 -16.26 -60.21
N THR A 709 8.10 -15.94 -61.50
CA THR A 709 9.19 -16.36 -62.39
C THR A 709 10.31 -15.31 -62.49
N LEU A 710 10.33 -14.30 -61.61
CA LEU A 710 11.40 -13.30 -61.55
C LEU A 710 12.71 -13.99 -61.09
N GLY A 711 13.71 -14.04 -61.98
CA GLY A 711 15.03 -14.63 -61.73
C GLY A 711 15.42 -15.69 -62.78
N ALA A 712 16.71 -16.08 -62.78
CA ALA A 712 17.19 -17.19 -63.62
C ALA A 712 16.90 -18.57 -63.00
N ASP A 713 16.63 -18.60 -61.69
CA ASP A 713 16.39 -19.81 -60.90
C ASP A 713 14.89 -20.02 -60.64
N THR A 714 14.45 -21.28 -60.60
CA THR A 714 13.04 -21.62 -60.35
C THR A 714 12.65 -21.28 -58.91
N ALA A 715 11.58 -20.52 -58.73
CA ALA A 715 10.99 -20.25 -57.42
C ALA A 715 10.19 -21.45 -56.91
N VAL A 716 10.46 -21.84 -55.66
CA VAL A 716 9.80 -22.97 -54.99
C VAL A 716 9.35 -22.52 -53.60
N LEU A 717 8.06 -22.69 -53.32
CA LEU A 717 7.56 -22.65 -51.93
C LEU A 717 7.49 -24.09 -51.40
N GLY A 718 8.48 -24.48 -50.61
CA GLY A 718 8.46 -25.78 -49.94
C GLY A 718 7.40 -25.81 -48.84
N THR A 719 6.47 -26.78 -48.90
CA THR A 719 5.44 -27.02 -47.85
C THR A 719 4.86 -28.43 -48.00
N ALA A 720 4.56 -29.14 -46.90
CA ALA A 720 3.84 -30.41 -46.96
C ALA A 720 2.31 -30.26 -46.93
N GLN A 721 1.79 -29.09 -46.57
CA GLN A 721 0.35 -28.86 -46.50
C GLN A 721 0.03 -27.42 -46.89
N LEU A 722 -0.81 -27.26 -47.91
CA LEU A 722 -1.40 -25.99 -48.29
C LEU A 722 -2.88 -25.99 -47.92
N THR A 723 -3.27 -25.15 -46.96
CA THR A 723 -4.68 -24.91 -46.63
C THR A 723 -5.05 -23.50 -47.09
N ASN A 724 -5.76 -23.40 -48.20
CA ASN A 724 -6.21 -22.12 -48.75
C ASN A 724 -7.65 -21.83 -48.32
N ALA A 725 -7.85 -20.72 -47.59
CA ALA A 725 -9.17 -20.21 -47.18
C ALA A 725 -9.64 -19.00 -48.01
N GLY A 726 -8.92 -18.66 -49.09
CA GLY A 726 -9.20 -17.54 -49.99
C GLY A 726 -9.13 -17.92 -51.48
N THR A 727 -8.87 -16.95 -52.36
CA THR A 727 -8.75 -17.17 -53.80
C THR A 727 -7.30 -17.45 -54.20
N VAL A 728 -7.03 -18.59 -54.83
CA VAL A 728 -5.77 -18.84 -55.55
C VAL A 728 -5.94 -18.29 -56.96
N GLN A 729 -5.22 -17.22 -57.29
CA GLN A 729 -5.11 -16.74 -58.66
C GLN A 729 -3.93 -17.44 -59.33
N ASN A 730 -4.23 -18.49 -60.10
CA ASN A 730 -3.26 -19.12 -60.97
C ASN A 730 -3.37 -18.47 -62.36
N GLN A 731 -2.32 -17.80 -62.83
CA GLN A 731 -2.33 -17.21 -64.16
C GLN A 731 -2.07 -18.24 -65.26
N GLU A 732 -1.48 -19.41 -64.94
CA GLU A 732 -1.19 -20.47 -65.93
C GLU A 732 -1.21 -21.89 -65.30
N VAL A 733 -0.07 -22.44 -64.85
CA VAL A 733 0.01 -23.82 -64.30
C VAL A 733 0.65 -23.80 -62.90
N ILE A 734 -0.05 -24.34 -61.90
CA ILE A 734 0.48 -24.65 -60.57
C ILE A 734 0.60 -26.18 -60.46
N GLU A 735 1.79 -26.67 -60.15
CA GLU A 735 2.03 -28.07 -59.82
C GLU A 735 2.18 -28.23 -58.29
N ILE A 736 1.52 -29.26 -57.74
CA ILE A 736 1.52 -29.57 -56.31
C ILE A 736 1.98 -31.02 -56.13
N GLY A 737 3.05 -31.21 -55.35
CA GLY A 737 3.40 -32.51 -54.78
C GLY A 737 4.26 -33.43 -55.65
N GLU A 738 5.45 -32.99 -56.05
CA GLU A 738 6.54 -33.94 -56.36
C GLU A 738 7.24 -34.42 -55.09
#